data_AF-A0A7J6U0I0-F1
#
_entry.id   AF-A0A7J6U0I0-F1
#
_cell.length_a   1.000
_cell.length_b   1.000
_cell.length_c   1.000
_cell.angle_alpha   90.00
_cell.angle_beta   90.00
_cell.angle_gamma   90.00
#
_symmetry.space_group_name_H-M   'P 1'
#
loop_
_entity.id
_entity.type
_entity.pdbx_description
1 polymer ?
#
loop_
_entity_poly.entity_id
_entity_poly.type
_entity_poly.pdbx_seq_one_letter_code
_entity_poly.pdbx_strand_id
1 'polypeptide(L)'
;MLRYGNLDEQPIAPSEPLAGQGKSLSEHYDKVVDYLRGQIIGKDQRITIPYDDSTRKIVYADYTASGRGLQCIEDFITHRVLPTYGNTHSIASATARQTTFYRSEAREKVRAYFNANHEDSVIFCGAGATGASSKFLEMLWKSRGFDQQGDQQDDERKFFREDRWGGCECTLCDVRLKNESVYRSHVKTVMHAEKLGKSKTTQKKRTRRRAVLVLDPVNHHSSTLPFREILSHFPIVKGGSPSVPGSHYKLSGTVDSSVDNVFETELVELPLDHTTGTADVNALEEVLKEIAHFNDSTATDTTAVPVVVLSACSNVTGAMLDIPTLSTLVHSYNGIACWDLAAASSKIKVDMNPVSHPQGYIDFAFVSPHKLLGGPGSSGLLLCKKKHQTNAVPAVCGGGVVFYVSPVAHSYIQNHEEREEAGTPDILGCIRAGAVYHLHSMLDHDMIAKTERRMATQLVERLSKCSKIHILGPQDRSQCAGIVSFNILYNEDLATKRGLYLHYNFVGAVLNDVFGVQGRGGCACAGPYAHSLLGIDNDMAVRFESSLRTSGCEVIRPGFMRVGVHYSMTQEELDVLAGSILWVAENGWKLLGAYTFSTSTGEWHHQLDRRDRTRQWLSTDLGWSRVLGQDVGSIADLGERSTTACDDGIDSLIKRADTIVGNAYSAGQVPFSAVKCPLLDPQLADLVWFALPTDCKWSLDGVASPQPMLCTDPNVPLFKGGVQGEDAPARASESVFNSSIWSMTEEERKSMMKSRLSTQQEERQSKKREASTELVAPHVKLHRSGFPQVSITPVVSKKLRLLIGTAVRDFQMIGEGDKIL
;
A
#
# COMPACT_ATOMS: atom_id res chain seq x y z
N MET A 1 -33.56 7.26 -23.15
CA MET A 1 -34.59 8.32 -23.39
C MET A 1 -35.48 8.42 -22.16
N LEU A 2 -35.64 9.57 -21.50
CA LEU A 2 -36.64 10.66 -21.74
C LEU A 2 -36.15 11.87 -20.89
N ARG A 3 -36.02 13.15 -21.30
CA ARG A 3 -36.36 13.97 -22.47
C ARG A 3 -35.28 15.08 -22.63
N TYR A 4 -35.12 15.53 -23.86
CA TYR A 4 -34.20 16.55 -24.39
C TYR A 4 -34.16 17.91 -23.65
N GLY A 5 -32.94 18.45 -23.59
CA GLY A 5 -32.62 19.88 -23.68
C GLY A 5 -31.34 20.01 -24.52
N ASN A 6 -31.45 20.69 -25.65
CA ASN A 6 -30.42 20.86 -26.70
C ASN A 6 -29.03 21.25 -26.18
N LEU A 7 -28.01 20.48 -26.56
CA LEU A 7 -26.67 21.00 -26.85
C LEU A 7 -26.17 20.28 -28.10
N ASP A 8 -26.33 20.96 -29.25
CA ASP A 8 -25.55 20.70 -30.45
C ASP A 8 -24.09 21.06 -30.15
N GLU A 9 -23.29 20.09 -29.69
CA GLU A 9 -21.85 20.13 -29.88
C GLU A 9 -21.43 18.82 -30.53
N GLN A 10 -20.95 18.93 -31.76
CA GLN A 10 -20.49 17.79 -32.55
C GLN A 10 -19.35 17.05 -31.83
N PRO A 11 -19.23 15.72 -32.00
CA PRO A 11 -18.05 15.01 -31.54
C PRO A 11 -16.83 15.57 -32.27
N ILE A 12 -15.94 16.22 -31.54
CA ILE A 12 -14.61 16.59 -32.04
C ILE A 12 -13.92 15.27 -32.37
N ALA A 13 -13.77 14.99 -33.67
CA ALA A 13 -12.96 13.89 -34.16
C ALA A 13 -11.53 14.03 -33.59
N PRO A 14 -10.84 12.92 -33.28
CA PRO A 14 -9.44 12.99 -32.88
C PRO A 14 -8.64 13.66 -34.01
N SER A 15 -8.16 14.88 -33.76
CA SER A 15 -7.34 15.62 -34.71
C SER A 15 -6.06 14.84 -34.98
N GLU A 16 -5.73 14.64 -36.26
CA GLU A 16 -4.45 14.09 -36.71
C GLU A 16 -3.26 14.80 -36.04
N PRO A 17 -2.15 14.08 -35.75
CA PRO A 17 -1.00 14.70 -35.13
C PRO A 17 -0.34 15.69 -36.09
N LEU A 18 -0.43 16.98 -35.75
CA LEU A 18 0.25 18.07 -36.46
C LEU A 18 1.77 17.90 -36.30
N ALA A 19 2.39 17.27 -37.29
CA ALA A 19 3.83 17.16 -37.44
C ALA A 19 4.45 18.56 -37.68
N GLY A 20 4.79 19.24 -36.58
CA GLY A 20 5.38 20.59 -36.58
C GLY A 20 5.39 21.32 -35.23
N GLN A 21 4.75 20.79 -34.17
CA GLN A 21 4.46 21.51 -32.91
C GLN A 21 5.33 21.14 -31.69
N GLY A 22 6.46 20.44 -31.84
CA GLY A 22 7.22 19.89 -30.70
C GLY A 22 7.63 20.91 -29.62
N LYS A 23 7.91 22.18 -29.97
CA LYS A 23 8.20 23.23 -28.98
C LYS A 23 6.94 23.73 -28.24
N SER A 24 5.81 23.87 -28.94
CA SER A 24 4.55 24.38 -28.36
C SER A 24 3.91 23.40 -27.37
N LEU A 25 4.07 22.09 -27.60
CA LEU A 25 3.55 21.04 -26.72
C LEU A 25 4.36 20.93 -25.41
N SER A 26 5.69 21.03 -25.50
CA SER A 26 6.56 21.07 -24.32
C SER A 26 6.28 22.29 -23.44
N GLU A 27 6.18 23.48 -24.04
CA GLU A 27 5.88 24.71 -23.29
C GLU A 27 4.50 24.67 -22.63
N HIS A 28 3.52 24.00 -23.24
CA HIS A 28 2.21 23.78 -22.64
C HIS A 28 2.28 22.81 -21.46
N TYR A 29 2.97 21.68 -21.63
CA TYR A 29 3.20 20.70 -20.57
C TYR A 29 3.85 21.35 -19.33
N ASP A 30 4.92 22.11 -19.53
CA ASP A 30 5.65 22.76 -18.44
C ASP A 30 4.74 23.76 -17.68
N LYS A 31 3.93 24.56 -18.39
CA LYS A 31 2.96 25.48 -17.77
C LYS A 31 1.92 24.75 -16.94
N VAL A 32 1.40 23.62 -17.41
CA VAL A 32 0.42 22.83 -16.66
C VAL A 32 1.06 22.20 -15.43
N VAL A 33 2.26 21.63 -15.54
CA VAL A 33 3.01 21.08 -14.41
C VAL A 33 3.33 22.17 -13.38
N ASP A 34 3.75 23.35 -13.82
CA ASP A 34 4.02 24.51 -12.96
C ASP A 34 2.75 24.97 -12.21
N TYR A 35 1.61 25.01 -12.91
CA TYR A 35 0.33 25.29 -12.29
C TYR A 35 -0.02 24.23 -11.23
N LEU A 36 0.05 22.94 -11.57
CA LEU A 36 -0.21 21.85 -10.62
C LEU A 36 0.71 21.91 -9.42
N ARG A 37 2.00 22.20 -9.63
CA ARG A 37 2.96 22.39 -8.55
C ARG A 37 2.52 23.52 -7.62
N GLY A 38 1.99 24.62 -8.16
CA GLY A 38 1.40 25.72 -7.39
C GLY A 38 0.12 25.35 -6.63
N GLN A 39 -0.60 24.31 -7.06
CA GLN A 39 -1.80 23.82 -6.40
C GLN A 39 -1.54 22.80 -5.29
N ILE A 40 -0.30 22.31 -5.10
CA ILE A 40 0.02 21.33 -4.06
C ILE A 40 -0.22 21.93 -2.67
N ILE A 41 -1.16 21.36 -1.91
CA ILE A 41 -1.47 21.80 -0.56
C ILE A 41 -0.27 21.51 0.35
N GLY A 42 0.25 22.54 1.00
CA GLY A 42 1.44 22.47 1.84
C GLY A 42 2.75 22.36 1.05
N LYS A 43 2.82 22.84 -0.21
CA LYS A 43 4.06 22.91 -1.01
C LYS A 43 5.22 23.55 -0.25
N ASP A 44 4.97 24.69 0.38
CA ASP A 44 5.98 25.44 1.13
C ASP A 44 5.92 25.18 2.65
N GLN A 45 5.27 24.09 3.04
CA GLN A 45 5.22 23.66 4.42
C GLN A 45 6.64 23.38 4.92
N ARG A 46 6.91 23.85 6.14
CA ARG A 46 8.19 23.64 6.82
C ARG A 46 7.98 22.76 8.05
N ILE A 47 9.00 22.01 8.41
CA ILE A 47 9.06 21.26 9.67
C ILE A 47 10.14 21.83 10.58
N THR A 48 9.87 21.85 11.87
CA THR A 48 10.86 22.21 12.90
C THR A 48 11.82 21.05 13.11
N ILE A 49 13.11 21.35 13.19
CA ILE A 49 14.15 20.35 13.40
C ILE A 49 14.59 20.29 14.88
N PRO A 50 14.95 19.10 15.39
CA PRO A 50 15.17 18.88 16.82
C PRO A 50 16.52 19.41 17.35
N TYR A 51 17.37 19.99 16.51
CA TYR A 51 18.73 20.42 16.88
C TYR A 51 18.80 21.85 17.39
N ASP A 52 18.12 22.78 16.72
CA ASP A 52 18.27 24.23 16.92
C ASP A 52 16.93 24.98 16.84
N ASP A 53 15.81 24.26 16.86
CA ASP A 53 14.44 24.76 16.65
C ASP A 53 14.25 25.54 15.32
N SER A 54 15.23 25.47 14.40
CA SER A 54 15.10 26.03 13.05
C SER A 54 14.14 25.18 12.22
N THR A 55 13.81 25.66 11.02
CA THR A 55 12.88 24.96 10.13
C THR A 55 13.54 24.53 8.83
N ARG A 56 13.03 23.45 8.25
CA ARG A 56 13.39 22.96 6.90
C ARG A 56 12.15 22.89 6.03
N LYS A 57 12.26 23.34 4.78
CA LYS A 57 11.21 23.11 3.79
C LYS A 57 11.04 21.61 3.56
N ILE A 58 9.80 21.14 3.46
CA ILE A 58 9.52 19.74 3.14
C ILE A 58 9.90 19.46 1.69
N VAL A 59 10.82 18.52 1.48
CA VAL A 59 11.06 17.89 0.18
C VAL A 59 10.38 16.52 0.20
N TYR A 60 9.22 16.41 -0.43
CA TYR A 60 8.39 15.21 -0.36
C TYR A 60 8.79 14.19 -1.43
N ALA A 61 9.43 13.09 -1.04
CA ALA A 61 9.86 12.00 -1.92
C ALA A 61 9.21 10.65 -1.56
N ASP A 62 7.99 10.63 -1.00
CA ASP A 62 7.21 9.42 -0.72
C ASP A 62 5.98 9.27 -1.65
N TYR A 63 6.06 9.82 -2.87
CA TYR A 63 4.97 9.76 -3.86
C TYR A 63 4.54 8.34 -4.23
N THR A 64 5.42 7.35 -4.06
CA THR A 64 5.08 5.93 -4.26
C THR A 64 4.04 5.42 -3.26
N ALA A 65 4.01 5.98 -2.05
CA ALA A 65 3.02 5.63 -1.04
C ALA A 65 1.69 6.35 -1.28
N SER A 66 1.73 7.66 -1.51
CA SER A 66 0.54 8.48 -1.80
C SER A 66 0.93 9.76 -2.51
N GLY A 67 0.05 10.27 -3.37
CA GLY A 67 0.16 11.63 -3.88
C GLY A 67 -0.16 12.67 -2.79
N ARG A 68 0.12 13.94 -3.08
CA ARG A 68 -0.29 15.07 -2.23
C ARG A 68 -1.62 15.64 -2.67
N GLY A 69 -2.37 16.28 -1.76
CA GLY A 69 -3.62 16.98 -2.09
C GLY A 69 -3.40 18.19 -3.01
N LEU A 70 -4.41 18.50 -3.82
CA LEU A 70 -4.43 19.65 -4.71
C LEU A 70 -5.55 20.62 -4.32
N GLN A 71 -5.21 21.91 -4.20
CA GLN A 71 -6.16 22.95 -3.81
C GLN A 71 -7.34 23.03 -4.78
N CYS A 72 -7.09 22.96 -6.09
CA CYS A 72 -8.16 22.97 -7.09
C CYS A 72 -9.18 21.83 -6.95
N ILE A 73 -8.76 20.64 -6.51
CA ILE A 73 -9.66 19.50 -6.28
C ILE A 73 -10.45 19.70 -4.99
N GLU A 74 -9.78 20.13 -3.91
CA GLU A 74 -10.47 20.40 -2.66
C GLU A 74 -11.43 21.59 -2.78
N ASP A 75 -11.11 22.61 -3.58
CA ASP A 75 -12.00 23.71 -3.91
C ASP A 75 -13.22 23.23 -4.70
N PHE A 76 -13.03 22.35 -5.68
CA PHE A 76 -14.13 21.74 -6.42
C PHE A 76 -15.06 20.95 -5.49
N ILE A 77 -14.50 20.08 -4.63
CA ILE A 77 -15.29 19.30 -3.67
C ILE A 77 -16.03 20.24 -2.71
N THR A 78 -15.33 21.21 -2.13
CA THR A 78 -15.86 22.11 -1.10
C THR A 78 -16.95 23.03 -1.64
N HIS A 79 -16.74 23.63 -2.81
CA HIS A 79 -17.60 24.69 -3.31
C HIS A 79 -18.60 24.23 -4.37
N ARG A 80 -18.44 23.03 -4.97
CA ARG A 80 -19.31 22.53 -6.05
C ARG A 80 -20.00 21.22 -5.70
N VAL A 81 -19.32 20.31 -5.01
CA VAL A 81 -19.89 18.98 -4.67
C VAL A 81 -20.69 19.06 -3.38
N LEU A 82 -20.05 19.43 -2.27
CA LEU A 82 -20.66 19.45 -0.93
C LEU A 82 -21.95 20.28 -0.82
N PRO A 83 -22.07 21.48 -1.43
CA PRO A 83 -23.30 22.27 -1.33
C PRO A 83 -24.52 21.58 -1.96
N THR A 84 -24.30 20.67 -2.92
CA THR A 84 -25.35 19.92 -3.60
C THR A 84 -25.39 18.44 -3.19
N TYR A 85 -24.68 18.06 -2.13
CA TYR A 85 -24.52 16.67 -1.75
C TYR A 85 -25.83 16.04 -1.25
N GLY A 86 -26.17 14.87 -1.80
CA GLY A 86 -27.23 14.00 -1.30
C GLY A 86 -26.90 12.53 -1.57
N ASN A 87 -27.44 11.61 -0.75
CA ASN A 87 -27.20 10.18 -0.96
C ASN A 87 -27.85 9.68 -2.27
N THR A 88 -27.21 8.76 -2.99
CA THR A 88 -27.46 8.43 -4.41
C THR A 88 -28.59 7.42 -4.68
N HIS A 89 -29.29 6.94 -3.64
CA HIS A 89 -30.32 5.89 -3.75
C HIS A 89 -31.67 6.35 -4.33
N SER A 90 -31.87 7.66 -4.56
CA SER A 90 -33.05 8.23 -5.20
C SER A 90 -32.68 9.45 -6.03
N ILE A 91 -33.30 9.61 -7.21
CA ILE A 91 -33.08 10.79 -8.07
C ILE A 91 -34.19 11.84 -7.97
N ALA A 92 -35.09 11.67 -6.99
CA ALA A 92 -36.26 12.54 -6.82
C ALA A 92 -35.86 13.95 -6.35
N SER A 93 -34.95 14.06 -5.37
CA SER A 93 -34.45 15.34 -4.88
C SER A 93 -33.31 15.87 -5.74
N ALA A 94 -33.17 17.21 -5.79
CA ALA A 94 -32.15 17.87 -6.59
C ALA A 94 -30.72 17.47 -6.16
N THR A 95 -30.46 17.37 -4.85
CA THR A 95 -29.14 17.02 -4.31
C THR A 95 -28.75 15.58 -4.61
N ALA A 96 -29.66 14.63 -4.35
CA ALA A 96 -29.41 13.23 -4.64
C ALA A 96 -29.21 12.97 -6.14
N ARG A 97 -30.01 13.65 -6.99
CA ARG A 97 -29.83 13.61 -8.45
C ARG A 97 -28.46 14.15 -8.88
N GLN A 98 -28.07 15.32 -8.37
CA GLN A 98 -26.79 15.95 -8.72
C GLN A 98 -25.60 15.08 -8.31
N THR A 99 -25.62 14.52 -7.10
CA THR A 99 -24.58 13.62 -6.63
C THR A 99 -24.51 12.33 -7.45
N THR A 100 -25.65 11.77 -7.86
CA THR A 100 -25.68 10.62 -8.77
C THR A 100 -25.02 10.95 -10.11
N PHE A 101 -25.27 12.15 -10.66
CA PHE A 101 -24.60 12.58 -11.90
C PHE A 101 -23.10 12.73 -11.75
N TYR A 102 -22.61 13.36 -10.67
CA TYR A 102 -21.16 13.45 -10.43
C TYR A 102 -20.51 12.08 -10.33
N ARG A 103 -21.18 11.12 -9.67
CA ARG A 103 -20.67 9.76 -9.53
C ARG A 103 -20.64 9.01 -10.86
N SER A 104 -21.70 9.13 -11.66
CA SER A 104 -21.75 8.56 -13.01
C SER A 104 -20.69 9.17 -13.92
N GLU A 105 -20.54 10.51 -13.91
CA GLU A 105 -19.50 11.19 -14.67
C GLU A 105 -18.10 10.77 -14.23
N ALA A 106 -17.85 10.67 -12.92
CA ALA A 106 -16.58 10.20 -12.40
C ALA A 106 -16.21 8.82 -12.95
N ARG A 107 -17.19 7.91 -13.05
CA ARG A 107 -16.99 6.60 -13.66
C ARG A 107 -16.63 6.69 -15.16
N GLU A 108 -17.30 7.56 -15.92
CA GLU A 108 -16.98 7.77 -17.33
C GLU A 108 -15.60 8.40 -17.53
N LYS A 109 -15.18 9.33 -16.66
CA LYS A 109 -13.81 9.89 -16.70
C LYS A 109 -12.76 8.81 -16.46
N VAL A 110 -13.01 7.89 -15.53
CA VAL A 110 -12.15 6.72 -15.31
C VAL A 110 -12.15 5.82 -16.54
N ARG A 111 -13.31 5.51 -17.14
CA ARG A 111 -13.36 4.68 -18.36
C ARG A 111 -12.55 5.29 -19.50
N ALA A 112 -12.77 6.57 -19.76
CA ALA A 112 -12.06 7.29 -20.81
C ALA A 112 -10.55 7.30 -20.58
N TYR A 113 -10.10 7.50 -19.33
CA TYR A 113 -8.68 7.51 -18.98
C TYR A 113 -8.00 6.18 -19.30
N PHE A 114 -8.62 5.06 -18.92
CA PHE A 114 -8.05 3.71 -19.11
C PHE A 114 -8.37 3.09 -20.48
N ASN A 115 -8.98 3.84 -21.42
CA ASN A 115 -9.49 3.31 -22.68
C ASN A 115 -10.38 2.06 -22.49
N ALA A 116 -11.22 2.08 -21.44
CA ALA A 116 -12.24 1.09 -21.19
C ALA A 116 -13.48 1.41 -22.05
N ASN A 117 -14.07 0.38 -22.66
CA ASN A 117 -15.24 0.51 -23.54
C ASN A 117 -16.50 -0.09 -22.89
N HIS A 118 -17.58 -0.26 -23.66
CA HIS A 118 -18.87 -0.76 -23.15
C HIS A 118 -18.82 -2.21 -22.63
N GLU A 119 -17.82 -3.00 -23.02
CA GLU A 119 -17.56 -4.35 -22.52
C GLU A 119 -16.74 -4.36 -21.23
N ASP A 120 -16.34 -3.19 -20.73
CA ASP A 120 -15.60 -3.02 -19.48
C ASP A 120 -16.51 -2.44 -18.39
N SER A 121 -16.31 -2.94 -17.17
CA SER A 121 -16.90 -2.41 -15.95
C SER A 121 -15.83 -1.69 -15.13
N VAL A 122 -16.21 -0.59 -14.51
CA VAL A 122 -15.45 0.15 -13.51
C VAL A 122 -16.22 0.04 -12.20
N ILE A 123 -15.62 -0.55 -11.18
CA ILE A 123 -16.25 -0.77 -9.87
C ILE A 123 -15.46 0.00 -8.81
N PHE A 124 -16.14 0.81 -8.00
CA PHE A 124 -15.53 1.50 -6.86
C PHE A 124 -15.41 0.54 -5.66
N CYS A 125 -14.20 0.40 -5.12
CA CYS A 125 -13.87 -0.63 -4.12
C CYS A 125 -13.38 -0.06 -2.77
N GLY A 126 -13.44 1.26 -2.57
CA GLY A 126 -13.04 1.88 -1.30
C GLY A 126 -11.52 1.91 -1.12
N ALA A 127 -10.94 0.94 -0.42
CA ALA A 127 -9.54 0.99 0.02
C ALA A 127 -8.51 0.64 -1.09
N GLY A 128 -8.34 1.51 -2.09
CA GLY A 128 -7.30 1.37 -3.12
C GLY A 128 -7.32 0.03 -3.88
N ALA A 129 -6.14 -0.39 -4.36
CA ALA A 129 -5.96 -1.66 -5.05
C ALA A 129 -6.22 -2.88 -4.14
N THR A 130 -6.01 -2.75 -2.82
CA THR A 130 -6.38 -3.80 -1.85
C THR A 130 -7.88 -4.07 -1.84
N GLY A 131 -8.70 -3.02 -1.86
CA GLY A 131 -10.15 -3.18 -1.99
C GLY A 131 -10.52 -3.84 -3.31
N ALA A 132 -9.84 -3.47 -4.40
CA ALA A 132 -10.05 -4.03 -5.73
C ALA A 132 -9.67 -5.53 -5.83
N SER A 133 -8.53 -5.93 -5.27
CA SER A 133 -8.08 -7.33 -5.29
C SER A 133 -8.96 -8.22 -4.42
N SER A 134 -9.36 -7.77 -3.23
CA SER A 134 -10.34 -8.47 -2.39
C SER A 134 -11.69 -8.61 -3.10
N LYS A 135 -12.17 -7.54 -3.74
CA LYS A 135 -13.41 -7.54 -4.51
C LYS A 135 -13.35 -8.53 -5.69
N PHE A 136 -12.23 -8.56 -6.40
CA PHE A 136 -11.97 -9.53 -7.46
C PHE A 136 -12.07 -10.96 -6.93
N LEU A 137 -11.37 -11.28 -5.83
CA LEU A 137 -11.41 -12.62 -5.24
C LEU A 137 -12.82 -12.98 -4.78
N GLU A 138 -13.58 -12.03 -4.23
CA GLU A 138 -14.97 -12.23 -3.84
C GLU A 138 -15.91 -12.49 -5.04
N MET A 139 -15.65 -11.84 -6.17
CA MET A 139 -16.38 -12.10 -7.42
C MET A 139 -15.99 -13.47 -8.00
N LEU A 140 -14.70 -13.82 -7.94
CA LEU A 140 -14.14 -15.05 -8.49
C LEU A 140 -14.81 -16.31 -7.94
N TRP A 141 -14.93 -16.45 -6.62
CA TRP A 141 -15.52 -17.66 -6.02
C TRP A 141 -17.06 -17.71 -6.05
N LYS A 142 -17.72 -16.54 -6.08
CA LYS A 142 -19.20 -16.45 -6.20
C LYS A 142 -19.68 -16.51 -7.64
N SER A 143 -18.78 -16.32 -8.60
CA SER A 143 -18.98 -16.71 -9.98
C SER A 143 -19.32 -18.19 -10.02
N ARG A 144 -20.15 -18.63 -10.98
CA ARG A 144 -20.36 -20.06 -11.24
C ARG A 144 -19.11 -20.72 -11.86
N GLY A 145 -17.92 -20.22 -11.55
CA GLY A 145 -16.64 -20.43 -12.22
C GLY A 145 -16.58 -19.69 -13.56
N PHE A 146 -15.36 -19.37 -14.00
CA PHE A 146 -15.07 -19.02 -15.39
C PHE A 146 -15.58 -20.14 -16.29
N ASP A 147 -16.81 -20.01 -16.77
CA ASP A 147 -17.29 -20.90 -17.80
C ASP A 147 -16.48 -20.54 -19.04
N GLN A 148 -15.48 -21.35 -19.39
CA GLN A 148 -14.92 -21.38 -20.75
C GLN A 148 -15.95 -21.92 -21.76
N GLN A 149 -17.23 -21.63 -21.53
CA GLN A 149 -18.24 -21.49 -22.55
C GLN A 149 -18.36 -20.02 -22.96
N GLY A 150 -17.21 -19.36 -23.08
CA GLY A 150 -17.01 -18.30 -24.06
C GLY A 150 -17.54 -18.73 -25.43
N ASP A 151 -17.48 -20.02 -25.77
CA ASP A 151 -18.10 -20.52 -27.01
C ASP A 151 -19.65 -20.62 -27.00
N GLN A 152 -20.33 -20.58 -25.84
CA GLN A 152 -21.80 -20.48 -25.82
C GLN A 152 -22.29 -19.04 -25.67
N GLN A 153 -21.56 -18.18 -24.96
CA GLN A 153 -21.92 -16.76 -24.86
C GLN A 153 -21.48 -15.95 -26.09
N ASP A 154 -20.35 -16.30 -26.71
CA ASP A 154 -20.00 -15.83 -28.06
C ASP A 154 -20.92 -16.41 -29.11
N ASP A 155 -21.50 -17.62 -28.95
CA ASP A 155 -22.55 -18.09 -29.86
C ASP A 155 -23.87 -17.30 -29.67
N GLU A 156 -24.21 -16.86 -28.45
CA GLU A 156 -25.40 -16.02 -28.20
C GLU A 156 -25.21 -14.59 -28.76
N ARG A 157 -24.02 -13.99 -28.68
CA ARG A 157 -23.72 -12.65 -29.24
C ARG A 157 -23.10 -12.67 -30.63
N LYS A 158 -22.76 -13.83 -31.20
CA LYS A 158 -22.16 -13.99 -32.56
C LYS A 158 -22.92 -13.23 -33.63
N PHE A 159 -24.23 -13.23 -33.45
CA PHE A 159 -25.18 -12.68 -34.37
C PHE A 159 -25.86 -11.42 -33.83
N PHE A 160 -25.40 -10.90 -32.69
CA PHE A 160 -25.98 -9.74 -32.04
C PHE A 160 -25.40 -8.45 -32.65
N ARG A 161 -26.28 -7.55 -33.09
CA ARG A 161 -25.96 -6.14 -33.33
C ARG A 161 -26.90 -5.26 -32.55
N GLU A 162 -26.38 -4.26 -31.87
CA GLU A 162 -27.18 -3.25 -31.19
C GLU A 162 -27.06 -1.92 -31.94
N ASP A 163 -28.19 -1.26 -32.18
CA ASP A 163 -28.19 0.09 -32.72
C ASP A 163 -28.05 1.13 -31.60
N ARG A 164 -27.76 2.38 -31.99
CA ARG A 164 -27.54 3.50 -31.06
C ARG A 164 -28.73 3.76 -30.11
N TRP A 165 -29.91 3.19 -30.39
CA TRP A 165 -31.14 3.42 -29.64
C TRP A 165 -31.54 2.23 -28.75
N GLY A 166 -30.68 1.22 -28.63
CA GLY A 166 -30.92 0.01 -27.83
C GLY A 166 -31.83 -1.02 -28.51
N GLY A 167 -32.09 -0.86 -29.81
CA GLY A 167 -32.69 -1.89 -30.65
C GLY A 167 -31.65 -2.95 -31.00
N CYS A 168 -32.03 -4.22 -30.95
CA CYS A 168 -31.13 -5.34 -31.21
C CYS A 168 -31.47 -6.01 -32.54
N GLU A 169 -30.50 -6.64 -33.19
CA GLU A 169 -30.65 -7.38 -34.43
C GLU A 169 -29.93 -8.72 -34.29
N CYS A 170 -30.58 -9.79 -34.77
CA CYS A 170 -29.97 -11.12 -34.93
C CYS A 170 -29.60 -11.34 -36.39
N THR A 171 -28.31 -11.27 -36.74
CA THR A 171 -27.80 -11.40 -38.11
C THR A 171 -27.93 -12.82 -38.69
N LEU A 172 -28.06 -13.86 -37.85
CA LEU A 172 -28.35 -15.24 -38.29
C LEU A 172 -29.81 -15.40 -38.70
N CYS A 173 -30.72 -14.85 -37.89
CA CYS A 173 -32.15 -14.99 -38.13
C CYS A 173 -32.72 -13.92 -39.05
N ASP A 174 -31.99 -12.82 -39.26
CA ASP A 174 -32.41 -11.60 -39.96
C ASP A 174 -33.68 -10.98 -39.32
N VAL A 175 -33.63 -10.78 -38.00
CA VAL A 175 -34.77 -10.26 -37.22
C VAL A 175 -34.33 -9.13 -36.31
N ARG A 176 -35.11 -8.03 -36.32
CA ARG A 176 -34.94 -6.87 -35.46
C ARG A 176 -35.82 -6.97 -34.22
N LEU A 177 -35.24 -6.72 -33.06
CA LEU A 177 -35.79 -6.97 -31.72
C LEU A 177 -35.70 -5.70 -30.88
N LYS A 178 -36.64 -5.53 -29.95
CA LYS A 178 -36.82 -4.26 -29.23
C LYS A 178 -35.71 -3.94 -28.22
N ASN A 179 -35.09 -4.96 -27.64
CA ASN A 179 -34.03 -4.84 -26.64
C ASN A 179 -33.35 -6.21 -26.43
N GLU A 180 -32.27 -6.20 -25.65
CA GLU A 180 -31.44 -7.39 -25.40
C GLU A 180 -32.22 -8.52 -24.70
N SER A 181 -33.19 -8.19 -23.84
CA SER A 181 -34.02 -9.22 -23.18
C SER A 181 -34.83 -10.02 -24.20
N VAL A 182 -35.41 -9.35 -25.20
CA VAL A 182 -36.15 -10.01 -26.29
C VAL A 182 -35.19 -10.79 -27.20
N TYR A 183 -33.97 -10.29 -27.41
CA TYR A 183 -32.92 -11.01 -28.12
C TYR A 183 -32.53 -12.33 -27.43
N ARG A 184 -32.34 -12.30 -26.11
CA ARG A 184 -32.03 -13.51 -25.31
C ARG A 184 -33.18 -14.53 -25.31
N SER A 185 -34.42 -14.08 -25.44
CA SER A 185 -35.56 -14.99 -25.67
C SER A 185 -35.57 -15.56 -27.08
N HIS A 186 -35.20 -14.75 -28.09
CA HIS A 186 -35.15 -15.16 -29.49
C HIS A 186 -34.12 -16.27 -29.76
N VAL A 187 -32.91 -16.17 -29.20
CA VAL A 187 -31.84 -17.19 -29.42
C VAL A 187 -32.19 -18.57 -28.88
N LYS A 188 -33.20 -18.66 -27.99
CA LYS A 188 -33.71 -19.92 -27.43
C LYS A 188 -34.88 -20.51 -28.23
N THR A 189 -35.32 -19.85 -29.29
CA THR A 189 -36.42 -20.34 -30.13
C THR A 189 -35.96 -21.49 -31.02
N VAL A 190 -36.90 -22.39 -31.35
CA VAL A 190 -36.65 -23.50 -32.29
C VAL A 190 -36.15 -22.99 -33.63
N MET A 191 -36.70 -21.87 -34.10
CA MET A 191 -36.27 -21.19 -35.33
C MET A 191 -34.78 -20.82 -35.32
N HIS A 192 -34.27 -20.31 -34.20
CA HIS A 192 -32.86 -19.95 -34.06
C HIS A 192 -31.99 -21.21 -34.03
N ALA A 193 -32.40 -22.24 -33.27
CA ALA A 193 -31.68 -23.51 -33.17
C ALA A 193 -31.60 -24.27 -34.51
N GLU A 194 -32.65 -24.22 -35.33
CA GLU A 194 -32.69 -24.82 -36.67
C GLU A 194 -31.72 -24.12 -37.63
N LYS A 195 -31.70 -22.77 -37.63
CA LYS A 195 -30.72 -22.00 -38.43
C LYS A 195 -29.27 -22.21 -37.97
N LEU A 196 -29.07 -22.56 -36.71
CA LEU A 196 -27.75 -22.83 -36.13
C LEU A 196 -27.26 -24.28 -36.35
N GLY A 197 -28.12 -25.18 -36.86
CA GLY A 197 -27.75 -26.56 -37.21
C GLY A 197 -27.51 -27.51 -36.01
N LYS A 198 -27.91 -27.16 -34.79
CA LYS A 198 -27.65 -27.98 -33.59
C LYS A 198 -28.78 -28.98 -33.33
N SER A 199 -28.52 -30.28 -33.59
CA SER A 199 -29.38 -31.41 -33.20
C SER A 199 -29.30 -31.70 -31.69
N LYS A 200 -30.37 -32.30 -31.13
CA LYS A 200 -30.60 -32.50 -29.69
C LYS A 200 -29.53 -33.37 -29.00
N THR A 201 -29.08 -32.84 -27.85
CA THR A 201 -28.64 -33.56 -26.62
C THR A 201 -27.41 -34.47 -26.68
N THR A 202 -26.24 -33.89 -26.36
CA THR A 202 -25.13 -34.60 -25.71
C THR A 202 -25.18 -34.31 -24.21
N GLN A 203 -25.32 -35.33 -23.37
CA GLN A 203 -25.20 -35.21 -21.92
C GLN A 203 -23.80 -34.69 -21.57
N LYS A 204 -23.71 -33.46 -21.05
CA LYS A 204 -22.45 -32.85 -20.58
C LYS A 204 -21.88 -33.70 -19.44
N LYS A 205 -20.71 -34.31 -19.66
CA LYS A 205 -19.86 -34.82 -18.57
C LYS A 205 -19.60 -33.67 -17.59
N ARG A 206 -19.80 -33.93 -16.30
CA ARG A 206 -19.61 -32.96 -15.22
C ARG A 206 -18.11 -32.74 -15.01
N THR A 207 -17.58 -31.57 -15.36
CA THR A 207 -16.16 -31.22 -15.18
C THR A 207 -15.96 -30.37 -13.91
N ARG A 208 -14.98 -30.72 -13.09
CA ARG A 208 -14.49 -29.88 -11.98
C ARG A 208 -13.73 -28.69 -12.57
N ARG A 209 -13.73 -27.56 -11.87
CA ARG A 209 -13.05 -26.33 -12.32
C ARG A 209 -11.94 -25.99 -11.35
N ARG A 210 -10.75 -25.74 -11.87
CA ARG A 210 -9.60 -25.35 -11.07
C ARG A 210 -9.04 -24.02 -11.55
N ALA A 211 -8.88 -23.07 -10.63
CA ALA A 211 -8.11 -21.85 -10.90
C ALA A 211 -6.65 -22.07 -10.46
N VAL A 212 -5.73 -21.91 -11.40
CA VAL A 212 -4.28 -21.94 -11.12
C VAL A 212 -3.83 -20.49 -11.00
N LEU A 213 -3.65 -20.04 -9.76
CA LEU A 213 -3.26 -18.67 -9.43
C LEU A 213 -1.75 -18.52 -9.66
N VAL A 214 -1.35 -17.82 -10.71
CA VAL A 214 0.06 -17.56 -11.03
C VAL A 214 0.42 -16.18 -10.51
N LEU A 215 1.29 -16.10 -9.50
CA LEU A 215 1.63 -14.86 -8.82
C LEU A 215 3.03 -14.37 -9.19
N ASP A 216 3.12 -13.07 -9.46
CA ASP A 216 4.38 -12.35 -9.64
C ASP A 216 5.16 -12.23 -8.29
N PRO A 217 6.47 -12.56 -8.26
CA PRO A 217 7.31 -12.46 -7.06
C PRO A 217 7.50 -11.02 -6.56
N VAL A 218 7.30 -10.01 -7.43
CA VAL A 218 7.42 -8.58 -7.08
C VAL A 218 6.11 -7.96 -6.60
N ASN A 219 5.05 -8.76 -6.46
CA ASN A 219 3.74 -8.28 -6.05
C ASN A 219 3.77 -7.63 -4.66
N HIS A 220 2.94 -6.59 -4.53
CA HIS A 220 2.59 -6.02 -3.24
C HIS A 220 1.71 -6.99 -2.45
N HIS A 221 1.74 -6.91 -1.12
CA HIS A 221 0.97 -7.79 -0.21
C HIS A 221 -0.52 -7.85 -0.54
N SER A 222 -1.11 -6.77 -1.07
CA SER A 222 -2.51 -6.73 -1.53
C SER A 222 -2.82 -7.69 -2.69
N SER A 223 -1.81 -8.05 -3.46
CA SER A 223 -1.88 -8.90 -4.65
C SER A 223 -1.23 -10.27 -4.41
N THR A 224 -0.73 -10.53 -3.18
CA THR A 224 -0.13 -11.81 -2.77
C THR A 224 -0.93 -12.49 -1.65
N LEU A 225 -1.17 -11.80 -0.52
CA LEU A 225 -1.70 -12.44 0.68
C LEU A 225 -3.15 -12.93 0.49
N PRO A 226 -4.09 -12.14 -0.06
CA PRO A 226 -5.45 -12.63 -0.30
C PRO A 226 -5.49 -13.86 -1.21
N PHE A 227 -4.57 -13.94 -2.18
CA PHE A 227 -4.44 -15.05 -3.12
C PHE A 227 -3.81 -16.30 -2.49
N ARG A 228 -2.97 -16.16 -1.46
CA ARG A 228 -2.49 -17.31 -0.69
C ARG A 228 -3.58 -17.85 0.26
N GLU A 229 -4.38 -16.97 0.86
CA GLU A 229 -5.43 -17.36 1.80
C GLU A 229 -6.62 -18.08 1.14
N ILE A 230 -6.89 -17.79 -0.14
CA ILE A 230 -7.99 -18.43 -0.88
C ILE A 230 -7.81 -19.95 -1.04
N LEU A 231 -6.57 -20.45 -1.01
CA LEU A 231 -6.26 -21.89 -1.06
C LEU A 231 -6.89 -22.68 0.09
N SER A 232 -7.06 -22.04 1.25
CA SER A 232 -7.72 -22.65 2.41
C SER A 232 -9.23 -22.77 2.23
N HIS A 233 -9.82 -21.89 1.44
CA HIS A 233 -11.25 -21.82 1.19
C HIS A 233 -11.67 -22.77 0.07
N PHE A 234 -10.79 -23.01 -0.91
CA PHE A 234 -11.03 -23.89 -2.06
C PHE A 234 -9.89 -24.89 -2.26
N PRO A 235 -9.71 -25.83 -1.32
CA PRO A 235 -8.67 -26.84 -1.41
C PRO A 235 -8.96 -27.85 -2.54
N ILE A 236 -7.92 -28.52 -3.03
CA ILE A 236 -8.07 -29.65 -3.96
C ILE A 236 -8.70 -30.84 -3.22
N VAL A 237 -9.64 -31.52 -3.87
CA VAL A 237 -10.30 -32.71 -3.31
C VAL A 237 -9.33 -33.89 -3.25
N LYS A 238 -9.21 -34.51 -2.08
CA LYS A 238 -8.38 -35.70 -1.87
C LYS A 238 -8.88 -36.86 -2.74
N GLY A 239 -7.98 -37.45 -3.54
CA GLY A 239 -8.32 -38.52 -4.50
C GLY A 239 -8.92 -38.00 -5.82
N GLY A 240 -8.91 -36.69 -6.07
CA GLY A 240 -9.24 -36.08 -7.36
C GLY A 240 -8.08 -36.06 -8.36
N SER A 241 -8.26 -35.31 -9.46
CA SER A 241 -7.24 -35.08 -10.49
C SER A 241 -5.93 -34.54 -9.88
N PRO A 242 -4.75 -34.93 -10.42
CA PRO A 242 -3.45 -34.47 -9.92
C PRO A 242 -3.34 -32.94 -9.95
N SER A 243 -2.46 -32.36 -9.14
CA SER A 243 -2.15 -30.92 -9.19
C SER A 243 -1.33 -30.59 -10.43
N VAL A 244 -1.38 -29.33 -10.89
CA VAL A 244 -0.40 -28.85 -11.89
C VAL A 244 1.01 -28.95 -11.28
N PRO A 245 2.02 -29.42 -12.03
CA PRO A 245 3.40 -29.49 -11.55
C PRO A 245 3.88 -28.17 -10.94
N GLY A 246 4.71 -28.24 -9.90
CA GLY A 246 5.26 -27.06 -9.23
C GLY A 246 4.28 -26.22 -8.40
N SER A 247 2.98 -26.54 -8.41
CA SER A 247 1.98 -25.76 -7.68
C SER A 247 1.89 -26.10 -6.18
N HIS A 248 1.55 -25.08 -5.41
CA HIS A 248 1.20 -25.15 -4.00
C HIS A 248 -0.33 -25.21 -3.84
N TYR A 249 -0.81 -26.13 -3.02
CA TYR A 249 -2.24 -26.32 -2.77
C TYR A 249 -2.48 -26.86 -1.37
N LYS A 250 -3.74 -26.77 -0.91
CA LYS A 250 -4.23 -27.46 0.29
C LYS A 250 -5.15 -28.60 -0.12
N LEU A 251 -5.14 -29.69 0.64
CA LEU A 251 -6.02 -30.84 0.43
C LEU A 251 -7.24 -30.75 1.34
N SER A 252 -8.41 -31.10 0.81
CA SER A 252 -9.63 -31.22 1.62
C SER A 252 -9.49 -32.31 2.69
N GLY A 253 -9.93 -32.00 3.92
CA GLY A 253 -9.93 -32.94 5.05
C GLY A 253 -11.07 -33.97 5.01
N THR A 254 -12.13 -33.73 4.24
CA THR A 254 -13.30 -34.61 4.11
C THR A 254 -13.42 -35.17 2.69
N VAL A 255 -13.68 -36.47 2.58
CA VAL A 255 -14.01 -37.17 1.33
C VAL A 255 -15.51 -37.00 1.07
N ASP A 256 -15.98 -35.75 0.91
CA ASP A 256 -17.39 -35.56 0.59
C ASP A 256 -17.57 -35.52 -0.93
N SER A 257 -18.02 -36.65 -1.46
CA SER A 257 -18.33 -36.84 -2.88
C SER A 257 -19.67 -36.21 -3.30
N SER A 258 -20.38 -35.56 -2.37
CA SER A 258 -21.74 -35.04 -2.59
C SER A 258 -21.82 -33.56 -2.99
N VAL A 259 -20.71 -32.82 -3.02
CA VAL A 259 -20.71 -31.39 -3.42
C VAL A 259 -20.64 -31.27 -4.94
N ASP A 260 -21.81 -31.11 -5.56
CA ASP A 260 -21.97 -30.76 -6.97
C ASP A 260 -21.30 -29.38 -7.23
N ASN A 261 -20.22 -29.37 -8.03
CA ASN A 261 -19.39 -28.21 -8.44
C ASN A 261 -18.33 -27.77 -7.42
N VAL A 262 -17.22 -28.51 -7.33
CA VAL A 262 -16.06 -28.07 -6.55
C VAL A 262 -15.22 -27.12 -7.41
N PHE A 263 -15.28 -25.83 -7.08
CA PHE A 263 -14.25 -24.86 -7.48
C PHE A 263 -13.00 -25.16 -6.64
N GLU A 264 -11.89 -25.45 -7.30
CA GLU A 264 -10.60 -25.75 -6.67
C GLU A 264 -9.60 -24.63 -6.98
N THR A 265 -8.66 -24.41 -6.08
CA THR A 265 -7.55 -23.46 -6.30
C THR A 265 -6.21 -24.10 -6.00
N GLU A 266 -5.23 -23.81 -6.84
CA GLU A 266 -3.81 -24.05 -6.60
C GLU A 266 -3.02 -22.83 -7.04
N LEU A 267 -1.78 -22.71 -6.59
CA LEU A 267 -0.99 -21.48 -6.74
C LEU A 267 0.42 -21.79 -7.20
N VAL A 268 0.94 -21.00 -8.11
CA VAL A 268 2.32 -21.05 -8.59
C VAL A 268 2.94 -19.66 -8.40
N GLU A 269 4.09 -19.58 -7.75
CA GLU A 269 4.84 -18.33 -7.62
C GLU A 269 5.93 -18.31 -8.69
N LEU A 270 5.95 -17.27 -9.52
CA LEU A 270 6.95 -17.11 -10.56
C LEU A 270 8.31 -16.79 -9.93
N PRO A 271 9.42 -17.27 -10.52
CA PRO A 271 10.75 -16.83 -10.09
C PRO A 271 11.01 -15.38 -10.49
N LEU A 272 11.90 -14.73 -9.73
CA LEU A 272 12.38 -13.38 -10.01
C LEU A 272 13.47 -13.43 -11.09
N ASP A 273 13.34 -12.63 -12.14
CA ASP A 273 14.46 -12.31 -13.01
C ASP A 273 15.32 -11.23 -12.34
N HIS A 274 16.50 -11.62 -11.87
CA HIS A 274 17.44 -10.72 -11.21
C HIS A 274 18.03 -9.64 -12.13
N THR A 275 17.95 -9.82 -13.46
CA THR A 275 18.48 -8.87 -14.44
C THR A 275 17.54 -7.68 -14.61
N THR A 276 16.25 -7.98 -14.83
CA THR A 276 15.20 -6.99 -15.06
C THR A 276 14.53 -6.54 -13.77
N GLY A 277 14.67 -7.32 -12.70
CA GLY A 277 14.03 -7.06 -11.41
C GLY A 277 12.51 -7.26 -11.44
N THR A 278 12.00 -8.07 -12.36
CA THR A 278 10.57 -8.39 -12.54
C THR A 278 10.33 -9.90 -12.49
N ALA A 279 9.08 -10.36 -12.63
CA ALA A 279 8.79 -11.77 -12.89
C ALA A 279 9.56 -12.29 -14.12
N ASP A 280 10.04 -13.52 -14.06
CA ASP A 280 10.64 -14.21 -15.20
C ASP A 280 9.56 -14.59 -16.23
N VAL A 281 9.64 -13.98 -17.41
CA VAL A 281 8.68 -14.16 -18.50
C VAL A 281 8.77 -15.55 -19.12
N ASN A 282 9.97 -16.14 -19.20
CA ASN A 282 10.13 -17.50 -19.72
C ASN A 282 9.52 -18.50 -18.76
N ALA A 283 9.73 -18.33 -17.46
CA ALA A 283 9.10 -19.17 -16.45
C ALA A 283 7.56 -19.06 -16.48
N LEU A 284 7.02 -17.86 -16.72
CA LEU A 284 5.59 -17.68 -16.93
C LEU A 284 5.09 -18.51 -18.14
N GLU A 285 5.78 -18.44 -19.28
CA GLU A 285 5.41 -19.23 -20.45
C GLU A 285 5.45 -20.74 -20.17
N GLU A 286 6.48 -21.24 -19.47
CA GLU A 286 6.57 -22.65 -19.11
C GLU A 286 5.44 -23.09 -18.17
N VAL A 287 5.07 -22.28 -17.17
CA VAL A 287 3.91 -22.56 -16.31
C VAL A 287 2.61 -22.61 -17.12
N LEU A 288 2.43 -21.70 -18.09
CA LEU A 288 1.25 -21.71 -18.96
C LEU A 288 1.21 -22.96 -19.85
N LYS A 289 2.36 -23.40 -20.38
CA LYS A 289 2.47 -24.67 -21.13
C LYS A 289 2.14 -25.88 -20.27
N GLU A 290 2.60 -25.92 -19.02
CA GLU A 290 2.27 -27.00 -18.08
C GLU A 290 0.77 -27.08 -17.80
N ILE A 291 0.10 -25.94 -17.62
CA ILE A 291 -1.36 -25.86 -17.42
C ILE A 291 -2.09 -26.33 -18.70
N ALA A 292 -1.63 -25.92 -19.89
CA ALA A 292 -2.21 -26.37 -21.14
C ALA A 292 -2.03 -27.89 -21.33
N HIS A 293 -0.85 -28.43 -21.04
CA HIS A 293 -0.58 -29.86 -21.09
C HIS A 293 -1.45 -30.65 -20.09
N PHE A 294 -1.65 -30.11 -18.89
CA PHE A 294 -2.57 -30.67 -17.91
C PHE A 294 -4.00 -30.80 -18.47
N ASN A 295 -4.48 -29.77 -19.16
CA ASN A 295 -5.81 -29.76 -19.79
C ASN A 295 -5.93 -30.70 -21.00
N ASP A 296 -4.86 -30.89 -21.77
CA ASP A 296 -4.83 -31.81 -22.92
C ASP A 296 -4.77 -33.29 -22.50
N SER A 297 -4.29 -33.57 -21.29
CA SER A 297 -4.22 -34.94 -20.78
C SER A 297 -5.64 -35.51 -20.60
N THR A 298 -6.00 -36.54 -21.38
CA THR A 298 -7.35 -37.16 -21.42
C THR A 298 -7.78 -37.87 -20.13
N ALA A 299 -7.02 -37.70 -19.04
CA ALA A 299 -7.17 -38.41 -17.77
C ALA A 299 -7.87 -37.57 -16.68
N THR A 300 -8.15 -36.29 -16.92
CA THR A 300 -8.70 -35.38 -15.90
C THR A 300 -10.14 -34.98 -16.24
N ASP A 301 -11.08 -35.23 -15.32
CA ASP A 301 -12.42 -34.62 -15.36
C ASP A 301 -12.37 -33.15 -14.84
N THR A 302 -11.20 -32.50 -14.90
CA THR A 302 -10.93 -31.16 -14.34
C THR A 302 -10.39 -30.24 -15.42
N THR A 303 -11.00 -29.06 -15.58
CA THR A 303 -10.46 -27.98 -16.42
C THR A 303 -9.74 -26.97 -15.55
N ALA A 304 -8.45 -26.75 -15.82
CA ALA A 304 -7.61 -25.75 -15.17
C ALA A 304 -7.60 -24.45 -15.97
N VAL A 305 -7.81 -23.32 -15.30
CA VAL A 305 -7.76 -21.97 -15.89
C VAL A 305 -6.61 -21.21 -15.23
N PRO A 306 -5.62 -20.73 -16.00
CA PRO A 306 -4.60 -19.84 -15.48
C PRO A 306 -5.21 -18.49 -15.09
N VAL A 307 -5.00 -18.05 -13.86
CA VAL A 307 -5.33 -16.69 -13.41
C VAL A 307 -4.02 -16.02 -13.00
N VAL A 308 -3.49 -15.18 -13.87
CA VAL A 308 -2.14 -14.63 -13.76
C VAL A 308 -2.21 -13.22 -13.18
N VAL A 309 -1.58 -13.00 -12.03
CA VAL A 309 -1.62 -11.74 -11.27
C VAL A 309 -0.24 -11.11 -11.26
N LEU A 310 -0.06 -10.11 -12.11
CA LEU A 310 1.21 -9.44 -12.35
C LEU A 310 1.23 -8.01 -11.82
N SER A 311 2.39 -7.55 -11.36
CA SER A 311 2.61 -6.15 -11.01
C SER A 311 3.10 -5.37 -12.22
N ALA A 312 2.36 -4.34 -12.65
CA ALA A 312 2.79 -3.53 -13.79
C ALA A 312 4.05 -2.71 -13.49
N CYS A 313 4.24 -2.35 -12.22
CA CYS A 313 5.40 -1.59 -11.75
C CYS A 313 5.69 -1.98 -10.30
N SER A 314 6.91 -2.41 -10.01
CA SER A 314 7.34 -2.66 -8.63
C SER A 314 7.26 -1.39 -7.79
N ASN A 315 6.62 -1.46 -6.63
CA ASN A 315 6.58 -0.37 -5.67
C ASN A 315 7.89 -0.23 -4.86
N VAL A 316 8.87 -1.13 -5.07
CA VAL A 316 10.18 -1.13 -4.42
C VAL A 316 11.24 -0.59 -5.36
N THR A 317 11.38 -1.18 -6.54
CA THR A 317 12.48 -0.87 -7.47
C THR A 317 12.03 -0.04 -8.67
N GLY A 318 10.72 0.10 -8.89
CA GLY A 318 10.17 0.73 -10.08
C GLY A 318 10.26 -0.12 -11.34
N ALA A 319 10.80 -1.34 -11.30
CA ALA A 319 10.87 -2.22 -12.47
C ALA A 319 9.49 -2.49 -13.06
N MET A 320 9.35 -2.40 -14.38
CA MET A 320 8.06 -2.46 -15.09
C MET A 320 7.99 -3.66 -16.02
N LEU A 321 6.78 -4.19 -16.17
CA LEU A 321 6.43 -5.23 -17.12
C LEU A 321 5.63 -4.65 -18.30
N ASP A 322 5.78 -5.25 -19.48
CA ASP A 322 5.02 -4.88 -20.68
C ASP A 322 3.62 -5.51 -20.64
N ILE A 323 2.62 -4.69 -20.29
CA ILE A 323 1.24 -5.11 -20.09
C ILE A 323 0.63 -5.74 -21.36
N PRO A 324 0.59 -5.06 -22.54
CA PRO A 324 0.04 -5.64 -23.76
C PRO A 324 0.68 -6.97 -24.18
N THR A 325 2.01 -7.05 -24.13
CA THR A 325 2.77 -8.23 -24.57
C THR A 325 2.47 -9.43 -23.67
N LEU A 326 2.55 -9.26 -22.35
CA LEU A 326 2.31 -10.36 -21.42
C LEU A 326 0.85 -10.74 -21.32
N SER A 327 -0.08 -9.80 -21.47
CA SER A 327 -1.51 -10.13 -21.55
C SER A 327 -1.81 -10.98 -22.80
N THR A 328 -1.16 -10.68 -23.94
CA THR A 328 -1.26 -11.49 -25.16
C THR A 328 -0.75 -12.91 -24.94
N LEU A 329 0.38 -13.06 -24.25
CA LEU A 329 0.94 -14.37 -23.87
C LEU A 329 -0.02 -15.15 -22.97
N VAL A 330 -0.57 -14.52 -21.93
CA VAL A 330 -1.53 -15.18 -21.02
C VAL A 330 -2.77 -15.64 -21.78
N HIS A 331 -3.31 -14.81 -22.67
CA HIS A 331 -4.48 -15.16 -23.46
C HIS A 331 -4.23 -16.24 -24.51
N SER A 332 -3.01 -16.39 -25.05
CA SER A 332 -2.73 -17.48 -26.00
C SER A 332 -2.86 -18.88 -25.37
N TYR A 333 -2.83 -18.95 -24.03
CA TYR A 333 -3.07 -20.16 -23.25
C TYR A 333 -4.45 -20.17 -22.55
N ASN A 334 -5.41 -19.36 -23.04
CA ASN A 334 -6.75 -19.20 -22.47
C ASN A 334 -6.75 -18.79 -20.98
N GLY A 335 -5.69 -18.10 -20.55
CA GLY A 335 -5.56 -17.56 -19.21
C GLY A 335 -6.29 -16.24 -19.01
N ILE A 336 -6.26 -15.75 -17.78
CA ILE A 336 -6.87 -14.49 -17.36
C ILE A 336 -5.77 -13.56 -16.86
N ALA A 337 -5.67 -12.37 -17.45
CA ALA A 337 -4.64 -11.39 -17.15
C ALA A 337 -5.12 -10.35 -16.12
N CYS A 338 -4.63 -10.49 -14.89
CA CYS A 338 -4.88 -9.58 -13.78
C CYS A 338 -3.65 -8.70 -13.52
N TRP A 339 -3.85 -7.38 -13.42
CA TRP A 339 -2.76 -6.42 -13.25
C TRP A 339 -2.93 -5.54 -12.01
N ASP A 340 -1.90 -5.51 -11.15
CA ASP A 340 -1.74 -4.49 -10.12
C ASP A 340 -1.13 -3.22 -10.75
N LEU A 341 -1.95 -2.18 -10.84
CA LEU A 341 -1.62 -0.89 -11.44
C LEU A 341 -1.34 0.19 -10.39
N ALA A 342 -1.25 -0.16 -9.11
CA ALA A 342 -1.17 0.82 -8.05
C ALA A 342 0.07 1.72 -8.20
N ALA A 343 1.25 1.17 -8.51
CA ALA A 343 2.46 1.96 -8.73
C ALA A 343 2.64 2.46 -10.18
N ALA A 344 1.89 1.92 -11.14
CA ALA A 344 2.03 2.23 -12.56
C ALA A 344 1.09 3.35 -13.05
N SER A 345 -0.16 3.36 -12.58
CA SER A 345 -1.22 4.22 -13.16
C SER A 345 -1.00 5.73 -13.01
N SER A 346 -0.12 6.17 -12.11
CA SER A 346 0.28 7.57 -11.95
C SER A 346 1.52 7.96 -12.78
N LYS A 347 2.16 6.99 -13.45
CA LYS A 347 3.48 7.15 -14.08
C LYS A 347 3.48 6.85 -15.57
N ILE A 348 2.70 5.87 -16.00
CA ILE A 348 2.61 5.44 -17.40
C ILE A 348 1.15 5.43 -17.86
N LYS A 349 0.96 5.57 -19.17
CA LYS A 349 -0.35 5.38 -19.78
C LYS A 349 -0.70 3.90 -19.76
N VAL A 350 -1.80 3.56 -19.09
CA VAL A 350 -2.34 2.20 -19.08
C VAL A 350 -3.56 2.14 -19.99
N ASP A 351 -3.60 1.12 -20.84
CA ASP A 351 -4.66 0.91 -21.81
C ASP A 351 -5.32 -0.45 -21.57
N MET A 352 -6.62 -0.45 -21.25
CA MET A 352 -7.43 -1.66 -21.05
C MET A 352 -7.68 -2.43 -22.35
N ASN A 353 -7.59 -1.76 -23.51
CA ASN A 353 -7.90 -2.28 -24.84
C ASN A 353 -6.90 -1.75 -25.88
N PRO A 354 -5.61 -2.13 -25.78
CA PRO A 354 -4.57 -1.59 -26.66
C PRO A 354 -4.81 -2.02 -28.10
N VAL A 355 -5.05 -1.06 -28.99
CA VAL A 355 -5.29 -1.33 -30.42
C VAL A 355 -4.07 -1.98 -31.10
N SER A 356 -2.87 -1.69 -30.61
CA SER A 356 -1.62 -2.31 -31.09
C SER A 356 -1.53 -3.81 -30.77
N HIS A 357 -2.23 -4.28 -29.75
CA HIS A 357 -2.26 -5.68 -29.32
C HIS A 357 -3.72 -6.08 -29.06
N PRO A 358 -4.49 -6.49 -30.09
CA PRO A 358 -5.91 -6.81 -29.92
C PRO A 358 -6.20 -7.90 -28.89
N GLN A 359 -5.25 -8.81 -28.66
CA GLN A 359 -5.30 -9.84 -27.61
C GLN A 359 -4.52 -9.44 -26.34
N GLY A 360 -3.98 -8.23 -26.27
CA GLY A 360 -3.23 -7.70 -25.13
C GLY A 360 -4.10 -6.90 -24.15
N TYR A 361 -5.42 -7.10 -24.16
CA TYR A 361 -6.33 -6.41 -23.25
C TYR A 361 -6.13 -6.87 -21.79
N ILE A 362 -6.58 -6.06 -20.84
CA ILE A 362 -6.52 -6.42 -19.40
C ILE A 362 -7.86 -7.02 -18.98
N ASP A 363 -7.88 -8.21 -18.37
CA ASP A 363 -9.12 -8.78 -17.84
C ASP A 363 -9.56 -8.12 -16.54
N PHE A 364 -8.59 -7.88 -15.65
CA PHE A 364 -8.80 -7.26 -14.34
C PHE A 364 -7.66 -6.29 -14.01
N ALA A 365 -8.00 -5.09 -13.57
CA ALA A 365 -7.03 -4.05 -13.20
C ALA A 365 -7.32 -3.52 -11.79
N PHE A 366 -6.32 -3.62 -10.90
CA PHE A 366 -6.38 -3.15 -9.52
C PHE A 366 -5.72 -1.77 -9.40
N VAL A 367 -6.50 -0.74 -9.06
CA VAL A 367 -6.05 0.66 -9.19
C VAL A 367 -6.18 1.41 -7.87
N SER A 368 -5.19 2.28 -7.59
CA SER A 368 -5.11 3.10 -6.38
C SER A 368 -5.03 4.61 -6.73
N PRO A 369 -6.16 5.31 -6.83
CA PRO A 369 -6.14 6.72 -7.25
C PRO A 369 -5.48 7.65 -6.24
N HIS A 370 -5.37 7.24 -4.96
CA HIS A 370 -4.67 8.03 -3.93
C HIS A 370 -3.17 8.24 -4.18
N LYS A 371 -2.58 7.50 -5.14
CA LYS A 371 -1.18 7.66 -5.55
C LYS A 371 -0.96 8.76 -6.59
N LEU A 372 -2.03 9.37 -7.12
CA LEU A 372 -1.96 10.52 -8.02
C LEU A 372 -1.99 11.83 -7.21
N LEU A 373 -1.47 12.92 -7.79
CA LEU A 373 -1.69 14.27 -7.24
C LEU A 373 -3.18 14.57 -7.15
N GLY A 374 -3.62 15.05 -5.98
CA GLY A 374 -5.03 15.27 -5.64
C GLY A 374 -5.79 14.01 -5.27
N GLY A 375 -5.13 12.84 -5.33
CA GLY A 375 -5.68 11.52 -5.05
C GLY A 375 -6.06 11.21 -3.60
N PRO A 376 -5.41 11.73 -2.55
CA PRO A 376 -5.71 11.34 -1.17
C PRO A 376 -7.21 11.38 -0.84
N GLY A 377 -7.73 10.29 -0.25
CA GLY A 377 -9.17 10.16 0.02
C GLY A 377 -10.03 9.78 -1.20
N SER A 378 -9.43 9.26 -2.28
CA SER A 378 -10.15 8.68 -3.41
C SER A 378 -10.46 7.20 -3.21
N SER A 379 -11.56 6.73 -3.79
CA SER A 379 -11.94 5.31 -3.79
C SER A 379 -11.03 4.52 -4.74
N GLY A 380 -10.64 3.31 -4.32
CA GLY A 380 -9.97 2.32 -5.18
C GLY A 380 -10.87 1.85 -6.30
N LEU A 381 -10.27 1.33 -7.38
CA LEU A 381 -11.02 0.90 -8.56
C LEU A 381 -10.63 -0.52 -8.97
N LEU A 382 -11.65 -1.33 -9.26
CA LEU A 382 -11.51 -2.57 -10.02
C LEU A 382 -12.07 -2.31 -11.42
N LEU A 383 -11.21 -2.34 -12.43
CA LEU A 383 -11.66 -2.41 -13.82
C LEU A 383 -11.70 -3.88 -14.22
N CYS A 384 -12.76 -4.32 -14.89
CA CYS A 384 -12.85 -5.70 -15.35
C CYS A 384 -13.67 -5.88 -16.61
N LYS A 385 -13.36 -6.91 -17.39
CA LYS A 385 -14.18 -7.31 -18.55
C LYS A 385 -15.52 -7.87 -18.06
N LYS A 386 -16.63 -7.34 -18.61
CA LYS A 386 -18.00 -7.77 -18.26
C LYS A 386 -18.26 -9.25 -18.50
N LYS A 387 -17.56 -9.87 -19.45
CA LYS A 387 -17.62 -11.31 -19.72
C LYS A 387 -17.29 -12.17 -18.49
N HIS A 388 -16.53 -11.65 -17.54
CA HIS A 388 -16.18 -12.35 -16.29
C HIS A 388 -17.16 -12.11 -15.15
N GLN A 389 -18.11 -11.19 -15.29
CA GLN A 389 -19.14 -10.90 -14.28
C GLN A 389 -20.33 -11.85 -14.43
N THR A 390 -20.10 -13.13 -14.19
CA THR A 390 -21.10 -14.21 -14.36
C THR A 390 -21.77 -14.63 -13.04
N ASN A 391 -21.43 -13.96 -11.94
CA ASN A 391 -21.94 -14.26 -10.61
C ASN A 391 -23.44 -13.96 -10.48
N ALA A 392 -24.18 -14.95 -9.95
CA ALA A 392 -25.62 -14.82 -9.69
C ALA A 392 -25.91 -13.93 -8.47
N VAL A 393 -24.94 -13.80 -7.57
CA VAL A 393 -25.01 -13.05 -6.32
C VAL A 393 -23.80 -12.11 -6.29
N PRO A 394 -23.96 -10.82 -5.91
CA PRO A 394 -22.83 -9.91 -5.82
C PRO A 394 -21.80 -10.33 -4.79
N ALA A 395 -20.58 -9.81 -4.93
CA ALA A 395 -19.52 -10.06 -3.96
C ALA A 395 -19.90 -9.59 -2.54
N VAL A 396 -20.63 -8.46 -2.43
CA VAL A 396 -21.23 -8.01 -1.17
C VAL A 396 -22.74 -7.83 -1.37
N CYS A 397 -23.53 -8.42 -0.46
CA CYS A 397 -24.99 -8.29 -0.48
C CYS A 397 -25.43 -7.17 0.47
N GLY A 398 -26.29 -6.26 0.00
CA GLY A 398 -26.82 -5.18 0.84
C GLY A 398 -27.80 -4.27 0.11
N GLY A 399 -28.16 -3.15 0.74
CA GLY A 399 -28.93 -2.09 0.07
C GLY A 399 -28.18 -1.51 -1.13
N GLY A 400 -28.89 -0.91 -2.09
CA GLY A 400 -28.30 -0.34 -3.31
C GLY A 400 -28.08 -1.33 -4.46
N VAL A 401 -27.96 -2.63 -4.19
CA VAL A 401 -27.73 -3.67 -5.22
C VAL A 401 -28.91 -4.63 -5.41
N VAL A 402 -29.93 -4.52 -4.56
CA VAL A 402 -31.16 -5.31 -4.64
C VAL A 402 -32.18 -4.63 -5.55
N PHE A 403 -32.87 -5.42 -6.37
CA PHE A 403 -34.02 -4.96 -7.15
C PHE A 403 -35.30 -5.01 -6.31
N TYR A 404 -35.50 -6.11 -5.57
CA TYR A 404 -36.65 -6.30 -4.70
C TYR A 404 -36.31 -7.24 -3.54
N VAL A 405 -36.79 -6.94 -2.34
CA VAL A 405 -36.60 -7.75 -1.12
C VAL A 405 -37.94 -7.91 -0.42
N SER A 406 -38.26 -9.14 -0.01
CA SER A 406 -39.42 -9.49 0.81
C SER A 406 -38.96 -10.35 2.01
N PRO A 407 -39.85 -10.65 2.97
CA PRO A 407 -39.51 -11.52 4.10
C PRO A 407 -39.02 -12.93 3.71
N VAL A 408 -39.31 -13.39 2.50
CA VAL A 408 -39.04 -14.77 2.05
C VAL A 408 -38.17 -14.88 0.80
N ALA A 409 -37.91 -13.76 0.10
CA ALA A 409 -37.17 -13.77 -1.16
C ALA A 409 -36.48 -12.44 -1.46
N HIS A 410 -35.49 -12.46 -2.35
CA HIS A 410 -34.86 -11.25 -2.87
C HIS A 410 -34.38 -11.47 -4.32
N SER A 411 -34.14 -10.37 -5.02
CA SER A 411 -33.53 -10.35 -6.36
C SER A 411 -32.58 -9.16 -6.48
N TYR A 412 -31.57 -9.28 -7.33
CA TYR A 412 -30.55 -8.25 -7.54
C TYR A 412 -30.79 -7.45 -8.81
N ILE A 413 -30.26 -6.22 -8.87
CA ILE A 413 -30.35 -5.35 -10.05
C ILE A 413 -29.65 -5.99 -11.25
N GLN A 414 -30.17 -5.79 -12.47
CA GLN A 414 -29.63 -6.46 -13.66
C GLN A 414 -28.30 -5.89 -14.15
N ASN A 415 -28.00 -4.61 -13.85
CA ASN A 415 -26.70 -4.02 -14.20
C ASN A 415 -25.60 -4.63 -13.32
N HIS A 416 -24.72 -5.43 -13.92
CA HIS A 416 -23.66 -6.14 -13.19
C HIS A 416 -22.60 -5.21 -12.58
N GLU A 417 -22.36 -4.05 -13.18
CA GLU A 417 -21.42 -3.06 -12.62
C GLU A 417 -21.95 -2.45 -11.33
N GLU A 418 -23.19 -1.94 -11.38
CA GLU A 418 -23.85 -1.35 -10.21
C GLU A 418 -24.10 -2.41 -9.11
N ARG A 419 -24.37 -3.66 -9.51
CA ARG A 419 -24.64 -4.77 -8.58
C ARG A 419 -23.46 -5.03 -7.65
N GLU A 420 -22.25 -4.63 -8.03
CA GLU A 420 -21.06 -4.84 -7.22
C GLU A 420 -20.79 -3.74 -6.18
N GLU A 421 -21.62 -2.71 -6.10
CA GLU A 421 -21.39 -1.55 -5.22
C GLU A 421 -22.44 -1.45 -4.11
N ALA A 422 -22.48 -2.46 -3.24
CA ALA A 422 -23.44 -2.56 -2.15
C ALA A 422 -23.23 -1.47 -1.06
N GLY A 423 -24.35 -1.01 -0.51
CA GLY A 423 -24.39 0.01 0.53
C GLY A 423 -24.35 1.43 -0.04
N THR A 424 -24.11 2.41 0.85
CA THR A 424 -23.76 3.77 0.40
C THR A 424 -22.27 3.77 0.13
N PRO A 425 -21.81 3.96 -1.12
CA PRO A 425 -20.39 4.01 -1.42
C PRO A 425 -19.76 5.26 -0.81
N ASP A 426 -18.43 5.31 -0.74
CA ASP A 426 -17.71 6.56 -0.48
C ASP A 426 -17.88 7.50 -1.68
N ILE A 427 -19.01 8.20 -1.73
CA ILE A 427 -19.43 9.04 -2.85
C ILE A 427 -18.39 10.12 -3.12
N LEU A 428 -17.87 10.77 -2.07
CA LEU A 428 -16.85 11.81 -2.23
C LEU A 428 -15.56 11.20 -2.77
N GLY A 429 -15.15 10.03 -2.28
CA GLY A 429 -14.01 9.30 -2.82
C GLY A 429 -14.20 8.86 -4.27
N CYS A 430 -15.40 8.49 -4.68
CA CYS A 430 -15.73 8.15 -6.08
C CYS A 430 -15.59 9.40 -6.98
N ILE A 431 -16.16 10.53 -6.55
CA ILE A 431 -16.09 11.80 -7.29
C ILE A 431 -14.64 12.27 -7.38
N ARG A 432 -13.89 12.19 -6.29
CA ARG A 432 -12.46 12.55 -6.27
C ARG A 432 -11.64 11.66 -7.21
N ALA A 433 -11.88 10.35 -7.24
CA ALA A 433 -11.21 9.45 -8.18
C ALA A 433 -11.43 9.88 -9.65
N GLY A 434 -12.67 10.19 -10.03
CA GLY A 434 -12.98 10.70 -11.37
C GLY A 434 -12.35 12.06 -11.68
N ALA A 435 -12.36 12.99 -10.73
CA ALA A 435 -11.75 14.31 -10.88
C ALA A 435 -10.23 14.22 -11.08
N VAL A 436 -9.56 13.35 -10.32
CA VAL A 436 -8.11 13.13 -10.40
C VAL A 436 -7.71 12.52 -11.74
N TYR A 437 -8.44 11.50 -12.22
CA TYR A 437 -8.15 10.95 -13.56
C TYR A 437 -8.54 11.90 -14.69
N HIS A 438 -9.57 12.71 -14.51
CA HIS A 438 -9.88 13.76 -15.48
C HIS A 438 -8.74 14.78 -15.57
N LEU A 439 -8.22 15.24 -14.43
CA LEU A 439 -7.07 16.14 -14.40
C LEU A 439 -5.82 15.48 -15.00
N HIS A 440 -5.55 14.22 -14.64
CA HIS A 440 -4.41 13.47 -15.16
C HIS A 440 -4.51 13.21 -16.67
N SER A 441 -5.73 13.02 -17.21
CA SER A 441 -5.96 12.86 -18.65
C SER A 441 -5.56 14.08 -19.49
N MET A 442 -5.46 15.25 -18.87
CA MET A 442 -5.00 16.49 -19.52
C MET A 442 -3.47 16.56 -19.61
N LEU A 443 -2.74 15.67 -18.92
CA LEU A 443 -1.29 15.61 -18.93
C LEU A 443 -0.80 14.66 -20.02
N ASP A 444 0.33 15.02 -20.64
CA ASP A 444 1.06 14.11 -21.51
C ASP A 444 1.80 13.07 -20.65
N HIS A 445 1.37 11.81 -20.75
CA HIS A 445 1.88 10.71 -19.94
C HIS A 445 3.28 10.26 -20.38
N ASP A 446 3.62 10.41 -21.67
CA ASP A 446 4.95 10.10 -22.18
C ASP A 446 5.95 11.12 -21.64
N MET A 447 5.53 12.39 -21.53
CA MET A 447 6.33 13.43 -20.89
C MET A 447 6.49 13.23 -19.38
N ILE A 448 5.46 12.74 -18.67
CA ILE A 448 5.58 12.32 -17.26
C ILE A 448 6.63 11.21 -17.13
N ALA A 449 6.46 10.11 -17.87
CA ALA A 449 7.35 8.96 -17.82
C ALA A 449 8.80 9.34 -18.16
N LYS A 450 9.00 10.17 -19.20
CA LYS A 450 10.31 10.67 -19.61
C LYS A 450 10.95 11.57 -18.54
N THR A 451 10.17 12.46 -17.92
CA THR A 451 10.65 13.36 -16.88
C THR A 451 11.06 12.61 -15.62
N GLU A 452 10.21 11.70 -15.13
CA GLU A 452 10.53 10.87 -13.98
C GLU A 452 11.72 9.95 -14.23
N ARG A 453 11.80 9.33 -15.42
CA ARG A 453 12.96 8.51 -15.81
C ARG A 453 14.24 9.34 -15.80
N ARG A 454 14.23 10.54 -16.40
CA ARG A 454 15.38 11.45 -16.38
C ARG A 454 15.81 11.78 -14.95
N MET A 455 14.88 12.15 -14.07
CA MET A 455 15.17 12.46 -12.66
C MET A 455 15.72 11.24 -11.92
N ALA A 456 15.16 10.05 -12.17
CA ALA A 456 15.61 8.81 -11.56
C ALA A 456 17.03 8.43 -12.03
N THR A 457 17.32 8.55 -13.32
CA THR A 457 18.67 8.36 -13.87
C THR A 457 19.66 9.32 -13.24
N GLN A 458 19.32 10.62 -13.14
CA GLN A 458 20.18 11.62 -12.50
C GLN A 458 20.43 11.30 -11.02
N LEU A 459 19.39 10.88 -10.28
CA LEU A 459 19.51 10.49 -8.89
C LEU A 459 20.42 9.27 -8.75
N VAL A 460 20.14 8.19 -9.48
CA VAL A 460 20.94 6.95 -9.45
C VAL A 460 22.38 7.23 -9.82
N GLU A 461 22.65 7.96 -10.90
CA GLU A 461 24.03 8.27 -11.34
C GLU A 461 24.82 9.02 -10.25
N ARG A 462 24.15 9.91 -9.50
CA ARG A 462 24.78 10.61 -8.37
C ARG A 462 25.01 9.67 -7.19
N LEU A 463 24.02 8.86 -6.83
CA LEU A 463 24.11 7.95 -5.68
C LEU A 463 25.15 6.85 -5.91
N SER A 464 25.21 6.28 -7.12
CA SER A 464 26.16 5.22 -7.50
C SER A 464 27.64 5.64 -7.44
N LYS A 465 27.93 6.96 -7.38
CA LYS A 465 29.31 7.46 -7.18
C LYS A 465 29.80 7.28 -5.74
N CYS A 466 28.89 7.07 -4.78
CA CYS A 466 29.23 6.80 -3.39
C CYS A 466 29.21 5.29 -3.13
N SER A 467 30.37 4.70 -2.83
CA SER A 467 30.50 3.26 -2.59
C SER A 467 29.75 2.76 -1.36
N LYS A 468 29.31 3.67 -0.47
CA LYS A 468 28.50 3.33 0.71
C LYS A 468 27.01 3.19 0.39
N ILE A 469 26.55 3.55 -0.81
CA ILE A 469 25.13 3.46 -1.16
C ILE A 469 24.91 2.22 -2.02
N HIS A 470 24.14 1.27 -1.50
CA HIS A 470 23.73 0.08 -2.25
C HIS A 470 22.30 0.27 -2.74
N ILE A 471 22.15 0.51 -4.04
CA ILE A 471 20.84 0.65 -4.70
C ILE A 471 20.28 -0.75 -4.96
N LEU A 472 19.02 -0.97 -4.57
CA LEU A 472 18.34 -2.24 -4.75
C LEU A 472 17.60 -2.31 -6.10
N GLY A 473 17.58 -3.50 -6.68
CA GLY A 473 16.85 -3.80 -7.92
C GLY A 473 17.79 -3.99 -9.12
N PRO A 474 17.25 -3.88 -10.35
CA PRO A 474 18.02 -4.15 -11.55
C PRO A 474 19.12 -3.12 -11.77
N GLN A 475 20.25 -3.58 -12.32
CA GLN A 475 21.39 -2.73 -12.70
C GLN A 475 21.03 -1.86 -13.91
N ASP A 476 20.41 -2.45 -14.94
CA ASP A 476 19.78 -1.67 -16.00
C ASP A 476 18.43 -1.16 -15.52
N ARG A 477 18.33 0.16 -15.38
CA ARG A 477 17.12 0.85 -14.92
C ARG A 477 16.38 1.55 -16.06
N SER A 478 16.69 1.22 -17.32
CA SER A 478 16.02 1.77 -18.51
C SER A 478 14.50 1.55 -18.49
N GLN A 479 14.07 0.43 -17.90
CA GLN A 479 12.66 0.05 -17.71
C GLN A 479 12.17 0.22 -16.27
N CYS A 480 12.79 1.13 -15.50
CA CYS A 480 12.31 1.49 -14.17
C CYS A 480 11.56 2.83 -14.19
N ALA A 481 10.47 2.87 -13.43
CA ALA A 481 9.82 4.08 -12.96
C ALA A 481 10.70 4.85 -11.95
N GLY A 482 10.28 6.07 -11.61
CA GLY A 482 10.97 6.96 -10.67
C GLY A 482 10.97 6.54 -9.20
N ILE A 483 11.22 5.27 -8.89
CA ILE A 483 11.24 4.70 -7.54
C ILE A 483 12.64 4.14 -7.29
N VAL A 484 13.31 4.59 -6.23
CA VAL A 484 14.66 4.18 -5.88
C VAL A 484 14.68 3.69 -4.43
N SER A 485 15.08 2.44 -4.23
CA SER A 485 15.29 1.85 -2.91
C SER A 485 16.78 1.60 -2.70
N PHE A 486 17.27 1.86 -1.49
CA PHE A 486 18.69 1.76 -1.19
C PHE A 486 18.96 1.48 0.28
N ASN A 487 20.14 0.92 0.56
CA ASN A 487 20.73 0.81 1.87
C ASN A 487 22.00 1.66 1.94
N ILE A 488 22.34 2.17 3.13
CA ILE A 488 23.56 2.93 3.36
C ILE A 488 24.47 2.12 4.26
N LEU A 489 25.68 1.85 3.78
CA LEU A 489 26.72 1.13 4.49
C LEU A 489 27.36 2.03 5.55
N TYR A 490 27.47 1.51 6.77
CA TYR A 490 28.14 2.18 7.88
C TYR A 490 29.65 1.99 7.81
N ASN A 491 30.09 0.73 7.71
CA ASN A 491 31.49 0.33 7.64
C ASN A 491 31.67 -0.84 6.67
N GLU A 492 32.87 -1.02 6.16
CA GLU A 492 33.27 -2.17 5.34
C GLU A 492 34.69 -2.60 5.73
N ASP A 493 34.87 -3.89 5.96
CA ASP A 493 36.17 -4.53 5.85
C ASP A 493 36.41 -4.91 4.38
N LEU A 494 37.34 -4.20 3.75
CA LEU A 494 37.70 -4.37 2.34
C LEU A 494 38.26 -5.77 2.02
N ALA A 495 38.88 -6.45 3.00
CA ALA A 495 39.49 -7.75 2.79
C ALA A 495 38.43 -8.87 2.77
N THR A 496 37.47 -8.80 3.69
CA THR A 496 36.42 -9.82 3.82
C THR A 496 35.13 -9.47 3.08
N LYS A 497 35.01 -8.23 2.60
CA LYS A 497 33.78 -7.67 2.00
C LYS A 497 32.59 -7.85 2.91
N ARG A 498 32.79 -7.43 4.17
CA ARG A 498 31.75 -7.47 5.17
C ARG A 498 31.64 -6.19 5.99
N GLY A 499 30.44 -5.89 6.49
CA GLY A 499 30.15 -4.68 7.26
C GLY A 499 28.75 -4.61 7.85
N LEU A 500 28.40 -3.46 8.41
CA LEU A 500 27.07 -3.12 8.92
C LEU A 500 26.46 -1.99 8.11
N TYR A 501 25.13 -1.88 8.15
CA TYR A 501 24.39 -0.81 7.51
C TYR A 501 23.89 0.21 8.54
N LEU A 502 23.50 1.39 8.06
CA LEU A 502 22.63 2.28 8.83
C LEU A 502 21.20 1.76 8.75
N HIS A 503 20.52 1.70 9.90
CA HIS A 503 19.14 1.27 9.96
C HIS A 503 18.26 2.20 9.10
N TYR A 504 17.35 1.67 8.28
CA TYR A 504 16.56 2.48 7.35
C TYR A 504 15.70 3.55 8.05
N ASN A 505 15.15 3.27 9.23
CA ASN A 505 14.41 4.27 10.01
C ASN A 505 15.32 5.35 10.59
N PHE A 506 16.58 5.03 10.89
CA PHE A 506 17.56 6.04 11.28
C PHE A 506 17.88 6.96 10.09
N VAL A 507 18.15 6.38 8.91
CA VAL A 507 18.37 7.15 7.68
C VAL A 507 17.18 8.06 7.39
N GLY A 508 15.95 7.54 7.47
CA GLY A 508 14.72 8.32 7.30
C GLY A 508 14.59 9.45 8.33
N ALA A 509 14.89 9.17 9.61
CA ALA A 509 14.84 10.17 10.66
C ALA A 509 15.87 11.30 10.43
N VAL A 510 17.11 10.99 10.05
CA VAL A 510 18.15 12.00 9.76
C VAL A 510 17.80 12.83 8.52
N LEU A 511 17.32 12.19 7.44
CA LEU A 511 16.87 12.90 6.23
C LEU A 511 15.75 13.91 6.55
N ASN A 512 14.81 13.51 7.41
CA ASN A 512 13.74 14.39 7.89
C ASN A 512 14.29 15.49 8.81
N ASP A 513 14.98 15.13 9.88
CA ASP A 513 15.36 16.02 10.97
C ASP A 513 16.49 16.99 10.61
N VAL A 514 17.31 16.70 9.59
CA VAL A 514 18.41 17.59 9.19
C VAL A 514 18.06 18.37 7.92
N PHE A 515 17.36 17.73 6.99
CA PHE A 515 17.15 18.27 5.63
C PHE A 515 15.69 18.53 5.26
N GLY A 516 14.71 18.01 6.01
CA GLY A 516 13.30 18.10 5.64
C GLY A 516 12.87 17.13 4.54
N VAL A 517 13.74 16.17 4.16
CA VAL A 517 13.48 15.19 3.11
C VAL A 517 12.60 14.06 3.65
N GLN A 518 11.47 13.82 3.00
CA GLN A 518 10.51 12.79 3.37
C GLN A 518 10.66 11.58 2.44
N GLY A 519 11.01 10.44 3.00
CA GLY A 519 10.93 9.16 2.30
C GLY A 519 10.43 8.08 3.26
N ARG A 520 10.55 6.81 2.88
CA ARG A 520 9.98 5.71 3.65
C ARG A 520 10.96 4.58 3.89
N GLY A 521 11.06 4.15 5.14
CA GLY A 521 11.81 2.97 5.56
C GLY A 521 10.94 1.71 5.67
N GLY A 522 11.55 0.54 5.48
CA GLY A 522 10.96 -0.78 5.74
C GLY A 522 10.94 -1.71 4.51
N CYS A 523 10.11 -2.75 4.53
CA CYS A 523 9.94 -3.70 3.39
C CYS A 523 8.87 -3.26 2.37
N ALA A 524 8.36 -2.04 2.47
CA ALA A 524 7.38 -1.45 1.53
C ALA A 524 6.18 -2.35 1.17
N CYS A 525 5.71 -3.18 2.10
CA CYS A 525 4.60 -4.12 1.88
C CYS A 525 4.84 -5.08 0.69
N ALA A 526 6.10 -5.44 0.42
CA ALA A 526 6.52 -6.40 -0.59
C ALA A 526 7.57 -7.36 0.02
N GLY A 527 7.20 -7.98 1.14
CA GLY A 527 8.09 -8.82 1.98
C GLY A 527 8.89 -9.87 1.20
N PRO A 528 8.26 -10.75 0.40
CA PRO A 528 8.99 -11.74 -0.41
C PRO A 528 10.03 -11.10 -1.34
N TYR A 529 9.65 -10.05 -2.06
CA TYR A 529 10.58 -9.33 -2.95
C TYR A 529 11.70 -8.64 -2.18
N ALA A 530 11.38 -8.01 -1.04
CA ALA A 530 12.38 -7.42 -0.15
C ALA A 530 13.38 -8.47 0.35
N HIS A 531 12.91 -9.68 0.68
CA HIS A 531 13.78 -10.78 1.07
C HIS A 531 14.70 -11.19 -0.08
N SER A 532 14.17 -11.35 -1.30
CA SER A 532 15.00 -11.65 -2.48
C SER A 532 16.06 -10.58 -2.75
N LEU A 533 15.70 -9.29 -2.65
CA LEU A 533 16.63 -8.17 -2.85
C LEU A 533 17.70 -8.08 -1.76
N LEU A 534 17.34 -8.45 -0.52
CA LEU A 534 18.28 -8.51 0.60
C LEU A 534 18.99 -9.87 0.69
N GLY A 535 18.69 -10.84 -0.19
CA GLY A 535 19.29 -12.16 -0.12
C GLY A 535 18.88 -13.00 1.10
N ILE A 536 17.73 -12.71 1.70
CA ILE A 536 17.18 -13.47 2.82
C ILE A 536 16.53 -14.75 2.26
N ASP A 537 17.14 -15.89 2.54
CA ASP A 537 16.57 -17.20 2.21
C ASP A 537 15.46 -17.63 3.19
N ASN A 538 14.83 -18.78 2.92
CA ASN A 538 13.73 -19.28 3.73
C ASN A 538 14.14 -19.61 5.17
N ASP A 539 15.35 -20.14 5.39
CA ASP A 539 15.83 -20.46 6.73
C ASP A 539 15.97 -19.18 7.55
N MET A 540 16.62 -18.17 6.98
CA MET A 540 16.78 -16.89 7.65
C MET A 540 15.46 -16.15 7.84
N ALA A 541 14.53 -16.23 6.89
CA ALA A 541 13.19 -15.66 7.04
C ALA A 541 12.44 -16.27 8.24
N VAL A 542 12.50 -17.60 8.42
CA VAL A 542 11.92 -18.29 9.58
C VAL A 542 12.59 -17.84 10.88
N ARG A 543 13.93 -17.67 10.86
CA ARG A 543 14.66 -17.16 12.03
C ARG A 543 14.22 -15.75 12.40
N PHE A 544 14.18 -14.81 11.44
CA PHE A 544 13.66 -13.45 11.66
C PHE A 544 12.23 -13.48 12.22
N GLU A 545 11.33 -14.28 11.63
CA GLU A 545 9.96 -14.39 12.12
C GLU A 545 9.89 -14.88 13.56
N SER A 546 10.61 -15.97 13.87
CA SER A 546 10.63 -16.57 15.21
C SER A 546 11.19 -15.60 16.25
N SER A 547 12.25 -14.88 15.92
CA SER A 547 12.90 -13.89 16.77
C SER A 547 12.03 -12.67 17.00
N LEU A 548 11.42 -12.12 15.95
CA LEU A 548 10.51 -10.98 16.05
C LEU A 548 9.30 -11.33 16.94
N ARG A 549 8.74 -12.53 16.75
CA ARG A 549 7.57 -13.01 17.52
C ARG A 549 7.90 -13.23 19.01
N THR A 550 9.04 -13.82 19.32
CA THR A 550 9.41 -14.19 20.70
C THR A 550 9.97 -13.02 21.49
N SER A 551 10.83 -12.20 20.88
CA SER A 551 11.48 -11.07 21.54
C SER A 551 10.65 -9.78 21.52
N GLY A 552 9.72 -9.63 20.56
CA GLY A 552 9.03 -8.38 20.28
C GLY A 552 9.95 -7.26 19.79
N CYS A 553 11.20 -7.57 19.40
CA CYS A 553 12.19 -6.58 18.99
C CYS A 553 12.04 -6.21 17.51
N GLU A 554 11.02 -5.43 17.16
CA GLU A 554 10.76 -4.94 15.80
C GLU A 554 11.95 -4.23 15.13
N VAL A 555 12.89 -3.65 15.89
CA VAL A 555 14.07 -2.98 15.33
C VAL A 555 15.00 -3.88 14.51
N ILE A 556 14.98 -5.22 14.70
CA ILE A 556 15.81 -6.12 13.87
C ILE A 556 15.20 -6.38 12.49
N ARG A 557 13.95 -5.96 12.27
CA ARG A 557 13.23 -6.22 11.01
C ARG A 557 14.06 -5.67 9.84
N PRO A 558 14.44 -6.53 8.87
CA PRO A 558 15.21 -6.11 7.71
C PRO A 558 14.41 -5.13 6.84
N GLY A 559 15.10 -4.35 6.02
CA GLY A 559 14.45 -3.40 5.12
C GLY A 559 15.43 -2.42 4.48
N PHE A 560 14.87 -1.41 3.82
CA PHE A 560 15.63 -0.42 3.06
C PHE A 560 14.96 0.95 3.16
N MET A 561 15.67 1.99 2.72
CA MET A 561 15.10 3.31 2.50
C MET A 561 14.58 3.38 1.06
N ARG A 562 13.39 3.97 0.87
CA ARG A 562 12.79 4.20 -0.44
C ARG A 562 12.44 5.66 -0.63
N VAL A 563 12.79 6.18 -1.80
CA VAL A 563 12.39 7.51 -2.29
C VAL A 563 11.77 7.39 -3.68
N GLY A 564 10.84 8.28 -3.99
CA GLY A 564 10.17 8.37 -5.29
C GLY A 564 10.33 9.77 -5.86
N VAL A 565 11.00 9.88 -7.00
CA VAL A 565 11.00 11.10 -7.80
C VAL A 565 9.66 11.23 -8.52
N HIS A 566 9.21 12.46 -8.71
CA HIS A 566 7.90 12.75 -9.26
C HIS A 566 8.01 13.92 -10.25
N TYR A 567 7.24 13.89 -11.35
CA TYR A 567 7.33 14.90 -12.41
C TYR A 567 7.07 16.34 -11.94
N SER A 568 6.39 16.52 -10.81
CA SER A 568 6.16 17.83 -10.20
C SER A 568 7.35 18.36 -9.38
N MET A 569 8.39 17.57 -9.11
CA MET A 569 9.57 18.05 -8.38
C MET A 569 10.36 19.07 -9.21
N THR A 570 10.93 20.06 -8.56
CA THR A 570 11.90 20.98 -9.20
C THR A 570 13.29 20.35 -9.25
N GLN A 571 14.17 20.92 -10.09
CA GLN A 571 15.58 20.50 -10.11
C GLN A 571 16.26 20.75 -8.76
N GLU A 572 15.93 21.86 -8.10
CA GLU A 572 16.43 22.19 -6.76
C GLU A 572 16.00 21.13 -5.72
N GLU A 573 14.74 20.69 -5.73
CA GLU A 573 14.25 19.63 -4.84
C GLU A 573 14.97 18.30 -5.11
N LEU A 574 15.25 17.98 -6.37
CA LEU A 574 16.04 16.80 -6.75
C LEU A 574 17.49 16.91 -6.27
N ASP A 575 18.08 18.10 -6.34
CA ASP A 575 19.45 18.37 -5.89
C ASP A 575 19.56 18.28 -4.37
N VAL A 576 18.56 18.78 -3.64
CA VAL A 576 18.44 18.60 -2.19
C VAL A 576 18.29 17.13 -1.86
N LEU A 577 17.38 16.39 -2.50
CA LEU A 577 17.18 14.96 -2.27
C LEU A 577 18.48 14.16 -2.44
N ALA A 578 19.16 14.30 -3.58
CA ALA A 578 20.40 13.59 -3.86
C ALA A 578 21.54 14.02 -2.93
N GLY A 579 21.70 15.33 -2.70
CA GLY A 579 22.74 15.87 -1.82
C GLY A 579 22.58 15.44 -0.37
N SER A 580 21.36 15.42 0.15
CA SER A 580 21.05 14.94 1.50
C SER A 580 21.35 13.45 1.67
N ILE A 581 20.98 12.61 0.70
CA ILE A 581 21.30 11.17 0.75
C ILE A 581 22.82 10.95 0.74
N LEU A 582 23.55 11.63 -0.15
CA LEU A 582 25.02 11.55 -0.21
C LEU A 582 25.67 12.02 1.11
N TRP A 583 25.16 13.11 1.69
CA TRP A 583 25.66 13.60 2.97
C TRP A 583 25.42 12.59 4.10
N VAL A 584 24.23 11.98 4.15
CA VAL A 584 23.92 10.92 5.14
C VAL A 584 24.80 9.70 4.95
N ALA A 585 25.11 9.32 3.71
CA ALA A 585 26.03 8.22 3.43
C ALA A 585 27.44 8.46 3.99
N GLU A 586 27.95 9.69 3.88
CA GLU A 586 29.30 9.99 4.38
C GLU A 586 29.37 10.35 5.87
N ASN A 587 28.37 11.08 6.35
CA ASN A 587 28.40 11.71 7.67
C ASN A 587 27.26 11.28 8.58
N GLY A 588 26.19 10.65 8.09
CA GLY A 588 25.00 10.35 8.89
C GLY A 588 25.28 9.48 10.10
N TRP A 589 26.22 8.53 9.99
CA TRP A 589 26.63 7.67 11.10
C TRP A 589 27.17 8.43 12.32
N LYS A 590 27.73 9.63 12.10
CA LYS A 590 28.23 10.54 13.15
C LYS A 590 27.13 10.99 14.10
N LEU A 591 25.88 10.99 13.63
CA LEU A 591 24.71 11.38 14.39
C LEU A 591 24.06 10.20 15.14
N LEU A 592 24.51 8.95 14.97
CA LEU A 592 23.89 7.79 15.63
C LEU A 592 23.74 7.97 17.14
N GLY A 593 24.74 8.55 17.81
CA GLY A 593 24.68 8.80 19.25
C GLY A 593 23.65 9.85 19.67
N ALA A 594 23.20 10.73 18.76
CA ALA A 594 22.19 11.76 19.05
C ALA A 594 20.75 11.22 18.94
N TYR A 595 20.59 10.01 18.41
CA TYR A 595 19.32 9.34 18.26
C TYR A 595 19.16 8.20 19.29
N THR A 596 17.92 7.80 19.49
CA THR A 596 17.55 6.57 20.18
C THR A 596 16.40 5.91 19.42
N PHE A 597 16.09 4.66 19.77
CA PHE A 597 15.06 3.90 19.07
C PHE A 597 14.21 3.07 20.03
N SER A 598 12.98 2.82 19.60
CA SER A 598 12.05 1.91 20.27
C SER A 598 12.29 0.49 19.76
N THR A 599 12.60 -0.44 20.68
CA THR A 599 12.79 -1.84 20.32
C THR A 599 11.52 -2.50 19.82
N SER A 600 10.35 -2.08 20.34
CA SER A 600 9.05 -2.66 20.01
C SER A 600 8.39 -2.07 18.77
N THR A 601 8.82 -0.91 18.29
CA THR A 601 8.27 -0.29 17.07
C THR A 601 9.31 -0.14 15.95
N GLY A 602 10.60 -0.24 16.28
CA GLY A 602 11.69 0.02 15.35
C GLY A 602 11.85 1.50 14.96
N GLU A 603 11.06 2.40 15.58
CA GLU A 603 11.10 3.84 15.29
C GLU A 603 12.33 4.50 15.91
N TRP A 604 12.97 5.38 15.15
CA TRP A 604 14.11 6.17 15.57
C TRP A 604 13.69 7.62 15.79
N HIS A 605 14.18 8.23 16.86
CA HIS A 605 13.92 9.63 17.18
C HIS A 605 15.16 10.28 17.78
N HIS A 606 15.31 11.58 17.54
CA HIS A 606 16.37 12.36 18.17
C HIS A 606 16.13 12.43 19.69
N GLN A 607 17.17 12.34 20.51
CA GLN A 607 17.02 12.29 21.99
C GLN A 607 16.44 13.58 22.58
N LEU A 608 16.63 14.72 21.88
CA LEU A 608 16.05 16.01 22.25
C LEU A 608 14.75 16.32 21.51
N ASP A 609 14.17 15.34 20.81
CA ASP A 609 12.94 15.56 20.06
C ASP A 609 11.80 16.00 20.99
N ARG A 610 11.34 17.23 20.79
CA ARG A 610 10.23 17.86 21.52
C ARG A 610 8.97 17.98 20.67
N ARG A 611 8.90 17.34 19.50
CA ARG A 611 7.76 17.45 18.56
C ARG A 611 6.44 16.93 19.11
N ASP A 612 6.44 16.14 20.19
CA ASP A 612 5.21 15.87 20.95
C ASP A 612 4.50 17.15 21.42
N ARG A 613 5.23 18.27 21.56
CA ARG A 613 4.69 19.60 21.92
C ARG A 613 4.08 20.34 20.73
N THR A 614 4.42 19.97 19.50
CA THR A 614 3.86 20.53 18.25
C THR A 614 2.83 19.61 17.59
N ARG A 615 2.50 18.48 18.23
CA ARG A 615 1.47 17.55 17.78
C ARG A 615 0.10 18.23 17.72
N GLN A 616 -0.49 18.20 16.54
CA GLN A 616 -1.88 18.60 16.31
C GLN A 616 -2.82 17.44 16.65
N TRP A 617 -3.88 17.74 17.39
CA TRP A 617 -4.90 16.77 17.77
C TRP A 617 -6.21 17.17 17.12
N LEU A 618 -6.89 16.20 16.50
CA LEU A 618 -8.22 16.40 15.90
C LEU A 618 -9.18 17.12 16.86
N SER A 619 -9.18 16.72 18.13
CA SER A 619 -10.02 17.29 19.18
C SER A 619 -9.66 18.72 19.57
N THR A 620 -8.40 19.11 19.39
CA THR A 620 -7.92 20.48 19.66
C THR A 620 -8.25 21.39 18.50
N ASP A 621 -8.03 20.94 17.27
CA ASP A 621 -8.23 21.76 16.07
C ASP A 621 -9.70 21.88 15.66
N LEU A 622 -10.54 20.91 16.02
CA LEU A 622 -12.01 20.92 15.84
C LEU A 622 -12.79 21.16 17.16
N GLY A 623 -12.13 21.64 18.21
CA GLY A 623 -12.79 21.96 19.47
C GLY A 623 -13.83 23.09 19.31
N TRP A 624 -14.93 23.05 20.07
CA TRP A 624 -16.00 24.04 19.97
C TRP A 624 -15.53 25.49 20.16
N SER A 625 -14.47 25.72 20.95
CA SER A 625 -13.84 27.04 21.06
C SER A 625 -13.28 27.54 19.73
N ARG A 626 -12.58 26.68 18.96
CA ARG A 626 -12.09 27.01 17.59
C ARG A 626 -13.25 27.16 16.61
N VAL A 627 -14.19 26.22 16.63
CA VAL A 627 -15.32 26.18 15.68
C VAL A 627 -16.24 27.40 15.85
N LEU A 628 -16.42 27.89 17.08
CA LEU A 628 -17.28 29.05 17.39
C LEU A 628 -16.51 30.38 17.39
N GLY A 629 -15.22 30.39 17.03
CA GLY A 629 -14.37 31.58 17.07
C GLY A 629 -14.21 32.18 18.47
N GLN A 630 -14.50 31.41 19.53
CA GLN A 630 -14.37 31.82 20.91
C GLN A 630 -12.96 31.46 21.40
N ASP A 631 -12.06 32.40 21.15
CA ASP A 631 -10.72 32.52 21.71
C ASP A 631 -9.81 31.30 21.50
N VAL A 632 -9.09 31.36 20.40
CA VAL A 632 -8.00 30.43 20.11
C VAL A 632 -6.94 31.29 19.46
N GLY A 633 -5.79 31.41 20.12
CA GLY A 633 -4.60 32.04 19.55
C GLY A 633 -4.52 31.70 18.07
N SER A 634 -4.37 32.76 17.26
CA SER A 634 -4.60 32.71 15.82
C SER A 634 -3.93 31.50 15.18
N ILE A 635 -4.47 31.01 14.06
CA ILE A 635 -3.74 30.08 13.19
C ILE A 635 -2.35 30.64 12.80
N ALA A 636 -2.10 31.95 12.96
CA ALA A 636 -0.78 32.55 12.78
C ALA A 636 0.27 32.10 13.83
N ASP A 637 -0.12 31.56 15.00
CA ASP A 637 0.83 30.98 15.97
C ASP A 637 1.37 29.59 15.55
N LEU A 638 0.82 29.00 14.48
CA LEU A 638 1.30 27.75 13.90
C LEU A 638 2.17 27.94 12.64
N GLY A 639 2.64 29.16 12.34
CA GLY A 639 3.52 29.32 11.19
C GLY A 639 3.98 30.72 10.79
N GLU A 640 3.58 31.80 11.46
CA GLU A 640 4.20 33.12 11.26
C GLU A 640 5.22 33.44 12.37
N ARG A 641 5.99 32.44 12.83
CA ARG A 641 7.28 32.75 13.43
C ARG A 641 8.23 33.14 12.31
N SER A 642 8.41 34.45 12.12
CA SER A 642 9.46 35.10 11.34
C SER A 642 10.07 34.17 10.28
N THR A 643 9.48 34.17 9.09
CA THR A 643 10.09 33.68 7.85
C THR A 643 11.32 34.52 7.53
N THR A 644 12.38 34.44 8.34
CA THR A 644 13.70 34.75 7.82
C THR A 644 13.93 33.71 6.74
N ALA A 645 13.89 34.17 5.49
CA ALA A 645 14.22 33.39 4.31
C ALA A 645 15.57 32.72 4.56
N CYS A 646 15.52 31.49 5.04
CA CYS A 646 16.69 30.65 5.13
C CYS A 646 16.97 30.19 3.72
N ASP A 647 18.20 30.38 3.26
CA ASP A 647 18.69 29.70 2.07
C ASP A 647 18.55 28.19 2.29
N ASP A 648 17.59 27.58 1.60
CA ASP A 648 17.29 26.15 1.61
C ASP A 648 17.97 25.42 0.45
N GLY A 649 18.85 26.11 -0.30
CA GLY A 649 19.69 25.48 -1.29
C GLY A 649 20.58 24.41 -0.64
N ILE A 650 20.89 23.37 -1.41
CA ILE A 650 21.65 22.21 -0.91
C ILE A 650 22.98 22.61 -0.25
N ASP A 651 23.69 23.61 -0.76
CA ASP A 651 24.96 24.07 -0.18
C ASP A 651 24.79 24.66 1.22
N SER A 652 23.72 25.42 1.46
CA SER A 652 23.37 25.96 2.77
C SER A 652 22.96 24.84 3.73
N LEU A 653 22.15 23.89 3.24
CA LEU A 653 21.73 22.73 4.03
C LEU A 653 22.91 21.85 4.45
N ILE A 654 23.87 21.59 3.55
CA ILE A 654 25.09 20.84 3.86
C ILE A 654 25.92 21.58 4.92
N LYS A 655 26.15 22.89 4.77
CA LYS A 655 26.90 23.68 5.78
C LYS A 655 26.25 23.61 7.16
N ARG A 656 24.92 23.65 7.21
CA ARG A 656 24.16 23.51 8.47
C ARG A 656 24.30 22.10 9.04
N ALA A 657 24.22 21.08 8.20
CA ALA A 657 24.41 19.69 8.61
C ALA A 657 25.82 19.46 9.17
N ASP A 658 26.86 20.02 8.52
CA ASP A 658 28.24 19.98 9.02
C ASP A 658 28.39 20.70 10.36
N THR A 659 27.68 21.83 10.54
CA THR A 659 27.65 22.55 11.82
C THR A 659 26.95 21.74 12.92
N ILE A 660 25.84 21.06 12.60
CA ILE A 660 25.13 20.16 13.53
C ILE A 660 26.08 19.06 14.00
N VAL A 661 26.79 18.43 13.07
CA VAL A 661 27.80 17.40 13.38
C VAL A 661 28.94 17.97 14.22
N GLY A 662 29.50 19.12 13.83
CA GLY A 662 30.60 19.76 14.58
C GLY A 662 30.21 20.14 16.01
N ASN A 663 28.99 20.65 16.21
CA ASN A 663 28.47 20.99 17.52
C ASN A 663 28.22 19.76 18.39
N ALA A 664 27.70 18.68 17.81
CA ALA A 664 27.51 17.41 18.50
C ALA A 664 28.85 16.90 19.07
N TYR A 665 29.95 17.03 18.33
CA TYR A 665 31.28 16.64 18.79
C TYR A 665 31.93 17.59 19.78
N SER A 666 31.79 18.90 19.58
CA SER A 666 32.51 19.90 20.39
C SER A 666 31.94 20.05 21.81
N ALA A 667 30.64 19.79 21.99
CA ALA A 667 29.96 20.06 23.25
C ALA A 667 29.92 18.84 24.21
N GLY A 668 30.48 17.68 23.82
CA GLY A 668 30.30 16.42 24.57
C GLY A 668 28.82 16.07 24.79
N GLN A 669 27.93 16.69 24.00
CA GLN A 669 26.48 16.73 24.20
C GLN A 669 25.76 15.50 23.70
N VAL A 670 26.45 14.60 22.98
CA VAL A 670 25.88 13.36 22.49
C VAL A 670 25.79 12.39 23.69
N PRO A 671 24.62 12.23 24.32
CA PRO A 671 24.49 11.25 25.37
C PRO A 671 24.48 9.91 24.66
N PHE A 672 25.55 9.13 24.79
CA PHE A 672 25.51 7.73 24.41
C PHE A 672 24.59 7.02 25.40
N SER A 673 23.28 7.12 25.16
CA SER A 673 22.26 6.48 25.97
C SER A 673 22.55 4.98 25.95
N ALA A 674 22.69 4.38 27.13
CA ALA A 674 22.85 2.95 27.25
C ALA A 674 21.67 2.27 26.55
N VAL A 675 21.94 1.55 25.46
CA VAL A 675 20.90 0.83 24.72
C VAL A 675 20.42 -0.32 25.61
N LYS A 676 19.28 -0.14 26.28
CA LYS A 676 18.62 -1.25 26.98
C LYS A 676 18.10 -2.21 25.92
N CYS A 677 18.70 -3.40 25.78
CA CYS A 677 18.21 -4.28 24.73
C CYS A 677 18.42 -5.79 24.91
N PRO A 678 17.43 -6.60 24.51
CA PRO A 678 17.60 -7.98 24.08
C PRO A 678 18.56 -8.18 22.89
N LEU A 679 19.10 -7.11 22.26
CA LEU A 679 20.09 -7.21 21.16
C LEU A 679 21.47 -7.72 21.62
N LEU A 680 21.68 -7.85 22.93
CA LEU A 680 22.83 -8.53 23.52
C LEU A 680 22.55 -10.03 23.74
N ASP A 681 21.35 -10.51 23.43
CA ASP A 681 21.06 -11.94 23.38
C ASP A 681 21.95 -12.56 22.30
N PRO A 682 22.85 -13.50 22.65
CA PRO A 682 23.68 -14.20 21.68
C PRO A 682 22.88 -14.85 20.55
N GLN A 683 21.62 -15.20 20.79
CA GLN A 683 20.72 -15.80 19.79
C GLN A 683 20.22 -14.83 18.72
N LEU A 684 20.30 -13.52 18.98
CA LEU A 684 19.88 -12.47 18.04
C LEU A 684 21.06 -11.74 17.39
N ALA A 685 22.29 -11.95 17.88
CA ALA A 685 23.46 -11.20 17.48
C ALA A 685 23.75 -11.25 15.97
N ASP A 686 23.47 -12.38 15.33
CA ASP A 686 23.68 -12.58 13.89
C ASP A 686 22.53 -12.04 13.02
N LEU A 687 21.38 -11.69 13.62
CA LEU A 687 20.26 -11.01 12.97
C LEU A 687 20.38 -9.48 13.05
N VAL A 688 21.33 -8.95 13.82
CA VAL A 688 21.59 -7.51 13.89
C VAL A 688 22.40 -7.07 12.68
N TRP A 689 21.70 -6.50 11.70
CA TRP A 689 22.26 -6.10 10.40
C TRP A 689 22.72 -4.64 10.33
N PHE A 690 22.55 -3.87 11.41
CA PHE A 690 22.74 -2.43 11.42
C PHE A 690 23.60 -1.95 12.60
N ALA A 691 24.20 -0.77 12.43
CA ALA A 691 25.03 -0.11 13.43
C ALA A 691 24.21 0.50 14.58
N LEU A 692 24.70 0.31 15.80
CA LEU A 692 24.14 0.87 17.03
C LEU A 692 24.80 2.20 17.39
N PRO A 693 24.14 3.04 18.22
CA PRO A 693 24.74 4.26 18.78
C PRO A 693 26.10 4.06 19.45
N THR A 694 26.34 2.88 20.05
CA THR A 694 27.62 2.51 20.67
C THR A 694 28.74 2.28 19.65
N ASP A 695 28.41 1.75 18.47
CA ASP A 695 29.40 1.46 17.42
C ASP A 695 30.00 2.76 16.87
N CYS A 696 29.19 3.83 16.83
CA CYS A 696 29.62 5.19 16.50
C CYS A 696 30.67 5.71 17.50
N LYS A 697 30.43 5.52 18.80
CA LYS A 697 31.37 5.93 19.86
C LYS A 697 32.75 5.31 19.65
N TRP A 698 32.80 4.00 19.46
CA TRP A 698 34.07 3.29 19.22
C TRP A 698 34.81 3.82 18.00
N SER A 699 34.09 4.07 16.91
CA SER A 699 34.69 4.58 15.68
C SER A 699 35.27 5.99 15.85
N LEU A 700 34.68 6.81 16.72
CA LEU A 700 35.19 8.14 17.07
C LEU A 700 36.40 8.08 18.00
N ASP A 701 36.40 7.11 18.90
CA ASP A 701 37.52 6.84 19.81
C ASP A 701 38.69 6.11 19.12
N GLY A 702 38.57 5.81 17.81
CA GLY A 702 39.59 5.09 17.03
C GLY A 702 39.68 3.60 17.37
N VAL A 703 38.66 3.04 18.03
CA VAL A 703 38.58 1.64 18.42
C VAL A 703 37.84 0.85 17.33
N ALA A 704 38.45 -0.25 16.86
CA ALA A 704 37.81 -1.14 15.91
C ALA A 704 36.58 -1.79 16.56
N SER A 705 35.41 -1.68 15.91
CA SER A 705 34.18 -2.28 16.40
C SER A 705 34.33 -3.80 16.43
N PRO A 706 34.19 -4.48 17.59
CA PRO A 706 33.96 -5.91 17.61
C PRO A 706 32.55 -6.13 17.07
N GLN A 707 32.28 -7.04 16.11
CA GLN A 707 30.97 -7.75 15.84
C GLN A 707 30.76 -8.20 14.38
N PRO A 708 29.85 -9.18 14.14
CA PRO A 708 29.71 -9.88 12.87
C PRO A 708 29.39 -8.95 11.72
N MET A 709 30.08 -9.19 10.62
CA MET A 709 30.03 -8.36 9.43
C MET A 709 29.19 -9.11 8.36
N LEU A 710 28.12 -8.47 7.87
CA LEU A 710 27.29 -8.96 6.74
C LEU A 710 27.99 -8.77 5.41
N CYS A 711 27.63 -9.50 4.36
CA CYS A 711 28.25 -9.28 3.06
C CYS A 711 27.93 -7.87 2.52
N THR A 712 28.95 -7.16 2.05
CA THR A 712 28.83 -5.80 1.50
C THR A 712 29.06 -5.74 0.01
N ASP A 713 29.31 -6.87 -0.65
CA ASP A 713 29.34 -6.92 -2.10
C ASP A 713 27.90 -6.75 -2.63
N PRO A 714 27.61 -5.69 -3.40
CA PRO A 714 26.26 -5.43 -3.90
C PRO A 714 25.76 -6.50 -4.89
N ASN A 715 26.64 -7.37 -5.40
CA ASN A 715 26.29 -8.48 -6.29
C ASN A 715 26.07 -9.80 -5.56
N VAL A 716 26.21 -9.81 -4.22
CA VAL A 716 26.09 -11.01 -3.40
C VAL A 716 24.96 -10.80 -2.36
N PRO A 717 24.14 -11.82 -2.09
CA PRO A 717 23.16 -11.79 -1.00
C PRO A 717 23.73 -11.20 0.30
N LEU A 718 23.05 -10.18 0.84
CA LEU A 718 23.41 -9.51 2.11
C LEU A 718 23.57 -10.53 3.24
N PHE A 719 22.63 -11.47 3.23
CA PHE A 719 22.56 -12.61 4.12
C PHE A 719 22.92 -13.89 3.35
N LYS A 720 23.82 -14.71 3.88
CA LYS A 720 24.12 -16.04 3.34
C LYS A 720 23.63 -17.11 4.31
N GLY A 721 22.89 -18.10 3.80
CA GLY A 721 22.63 -19.34 4.54
C GLY A 721 23.93 -20.08 4.85
N GLY A 722 24.11 -20.50 6.11
CA GLY A 722 25.21 -21.41 6.50
C GLY A 722 26.30 -20.85 7.41
N VAL A 723 26.20 -19.63 7.95
CA VAL A 723 27.08 -19.24 9.07
C VAL A 723 26.52 -19.87 10.35
N GLN A 724 26.92 -21.12 10.62
CA GLN A 724 26.82 -21.70 11.95
C GLN A 724 27.57 -20.77 12.92
N GLY A 725 26.89 -20.33 13.97
CA GLY A 725 27.38 -19.36 14.94
C GLY A 725 28.49 -19.87 15.86
N GLU A 726 29.50 -20.60 15.37
CA GLU A 726 30.60 -21.07 16.20
C GLU A 726 31.78 -20.08 16.31
N ASP A 727 31.89 -19.05 15.45
CA ASP A 727 33.03 -18.12 15.46
C ASP A 727 32.67 -16.62 15.45
N ALA A 728 31.44 -16.23 15.80
CA ALA A 728 31.13 -14.82 15.96
C ALA A 728 31.63 -14.34 17.34
N PRO A 729 32.62 -13.42 17.43
CA PRO A 729 33.07 -12.90 18.72
C PRO A 729 31.90 -12.18 19.40
N ALA A 730 31.50 -12.70 20.56
CA ALA A 730 30.46 -12.12 21.39
C ALA A 730 30.77 -10.63 21.64
N ARG A 731 29.72 -9.79 21.60
CA ARG A 731 29.82 -8.35 21.90
C ARG A 731 30.34 -8.29 23.33
N ALA A 732 31.48 -7.63 23.55
CA ALA A 732 32.08 -7.56 24.88
C ALA A 732 31.02 -7.11 25.89
N SER A 733 30.80 -7.92 26.93
CA SER A 733 29.71 -7.71 27.88
C SER A 733 30.02 -6.51 28.77
N GLU A 734 29.77 -5.29 28.31
CA GLU A 734 29.52 -4.16 29.20
C GLU A 734 28.08 -4.26 29.75
N SER A 735 27.79 -5.40 30.37
CA SER A 735 26.67 -5.51 31.27
C SER A 735 27.14 -5.05 32.65
N VAL A 736 26.62 -3.91 33.10
CA VAL A 736 26.64 -3.52 34.52
C VAL A 736 25.73 -4.47 35.37
N PHE A 737 25.11 -5.48 34.73
CA PHE A 737 24.29 -6.50 35.39
C PHE A 737 24.96 -7.87 35.38
N ASN A 738 25.22 -8.35 36.60
CA ASN A 738 25.80 -9.65 36.92
C ASN A 738 25.09 -10.81 36.19
N SER A 739 25.85 -11.54 35.37
CA SER A 739 25.40 -12.72 34.61
C SER A 739 25.08 -13.94 35.48
N SER A 740 25.24 -13.86 36.81
CA SER A 740 24.91 -14.94 37.74
C SER A 740 23.41 -15.26 37.88
N ILE A 741 22.51 -14.49 37.25
CA ILE A 741 21.05 -14.73 37.30
C ILE A 741 20.62 -15.86 36.36
N TRP A 742 21.42 -16.17 35.33
CA TRP A 742 21.06 -17.14 34.29
C TRP A 742 21.44 -18.58 34.63
N SER A 743 22.23 -18.80 35.68
CA SER A 743 22.60 -20.12 36.19
C SER A 743 21.78 -20.56 37.42
N MET A 744 20.78 -19.79 37.84
CA MET A 744 20.03 -20.08 39.06
C MET A 744 18.95 -21.15 38.84
N THR A 745 18.89 -22.10 39.76
CA THR A 745 17.87 -23.15 39.79
C THR A 745 16.48 -22.57 40.11
N GLU A 746 15.42 -23.30 39.74
CA GLU A 746 14.01 -22.90 39.94
C GLU A 746 13.70 -22.50 41.40
N GLU A 747 14.37 -23.13 42.36
CA GLU A 747 14.21 -22.87 43.79
C GLU A 747 14.85 -21.55 44.23
N GLU A 748 16.02 -21.21 43.68
CA GLU A 748 16.69 -19.94 43.95
C GLU A 748 15.90 -18.76 43.38
N ARG A 749 15.24 -18.95 42.22
CA ARG A 749 14.34 -17.95 41.61
C ARG A 749 13.11 -17.66 42.48
N LYS A 750 12.57 -18.68 43.14
CA LYS A 750 11.45 -18.52 44.11
C LYS A 750 11.88 -17.85 45.42
N SER A 751 13.10 -18.12 45.89
CA SER A 751 13.67 -17.46 47.07
C SER A 751 13.89 -15.96 46.85
N MET A 752 14.39 -15.58 45.66
CA MET A 752 14.63 -14.18 45.31
C MET A 752 13.35 -13.36 45.09
N MET A 753 12.27 -13.97 44.58
CA MET A 753 10.95 -13.31 44.51
C MET A 753 10.40 -13.00 45.91
N LYS A 754 10.63 -13.88 46.90
CA LYS A 754 10.24 -13.62 48.29
C LYS A 754 11.05 -12.48 48.93
N SER A 755 12.34 -12.33 48.60
CA SER A 755 13.15 -11.23 49.15
C SER A 755 12.85 -9.86 48.53
N ARG A 756 12.38 -9.80 47.28
CA ARG A 756 11.93 -8.56 46.62
C ARG A 756 10.60 -8.03 47.17
N LEU A 757 9.71 -8.91 47.64
CA LEU A 757 8.45 -8.54 48.27
C LEU A 757 8.65 -7.90 49.66
N SER A 758 9.71 -8.26 50.39
CA SER A 758 10.04 -7.64 51.68
C SER A 758 10.71 -6.28 51.52
N THR A 759 11.56 -6.07 50.50
CA THR A 759 12.22 -4.78 50.25
C THR A 759 11.25 -3.68 49.78
N GLN A 760 10.21 -4.04 49.00
CA GLN A 760 9.16 -3.08 48.62
C GLN A 760 8.23 -2.67 49.77
N GLN A 761 8.15 -3.46 50.85
CA GLN A 761 7.42 -3.07 52.06
C GLN A 761 8.22 -2.10 52.94
N GLU A 762 9.55 -2.20 52.97
CA GLU A 762 10.42 -1.30 53.73
C GLU A 762 10.55 0.09 53.08
N GLU A 763 10.64 0.18 51.74
CA GLU A 763 10.65 1.47 51.01
C GLU A 763 9.34 2.26 51.15
N ARG A 764 8.21 1.59 51.35
CA ARG A 764 6.92 2.24 51.64
C ARG A 764 6.82 2.78 53.06
N GLN A 765 7.58 2.23 54.00
CA GLN A 765 7.62 2.72 55.38
C GLN A 765 8.59 3.89 55.57
N SER A 766 9.69 3.98 54.81
CA SER A 766 10.60 5.13 54.87
C SER A 766 9.99 6.41 54.29
N LYS A 767 9.29 6.31 53.13
CA LYS A 767 8.59 7.45 52.50
C LYS A 767 7.45 8.03 53.32
N LYS A 768 6.93 7.30 54.32
CA LYS A 768 5.91 7.79 55.26
C LYS A 768 6.49 8.62 56.41
N ARG A 769 7.79 8.50 56.72
CA ARG A 769 8.44 9.23 57.83
C ARG A 769 8.96 10.61 57.42
N GLU A 770 9.22 10.85 56.13
CA GLU A 770 9.73 12.13 55.62
C GLU A 770 8.65 13.20 55.37
N ALA A 771 7.37 12.84 55.38
CA ALA A 771 6.26 13.77 55.10
C ALA A 771 5.68 14.46 56.36
N SER A 772 6.32 14.32 57.52
CA SER A 772 5.83 14.83 58.81
C SER A 772 6.86 15.72 59.52
N THR A 773 7.03 16.95 59.04
CA THR A 773 7.57 18.06 59.85
C THR A 773 7.12 19.39 59.24
N GLU A 774 6.65 20.32 60.08
CA GLU A 774 6.16 21.69 59.81
C GLU A 774 4.74 21.81 59.21
N LEU A 775 3.79 22.64 59.69
CA LEU A 775 3.77 23.70 60.71
C LEU A 775 2.31 23.94 61.21
N VAL A 776 2.26 24.47 62.43
CA VAL A 776 1.18 24.78 63.41
C VAL A 776 -0.09 25.50 62.90
N ALA A 777 -1.25 25.16 63.50
CA ALA A 777 -2.51 25.94 63.48
C ALA A 777 -3.14 26.02 64.88
N PRO A 778 -3.93 27.07 65.24
CA PRO A 778 -4.94 26.98 66.29
C PRO A 778 -6.38 27.05 65.74
N HIS A 779 -7.12 25.98 66.05
CA HIS A 779 -8.55 25.83 66.34
C HIS A 779 -9.64 26.70 65.66
N VAL A 780 -10.44 26.04 64.79
CA VAL A 780 -11.92 25.99 64.89
C VAL A 780 -12.41 24.60 64.42
N LYS A 781 -13.25 23.94 65.22
CA LYS A 781 -13.89 22.63 64.91
C LYS A 781 -15.13 22.83 64.02
N LEU A 782 -15.31 22.00 62.99
CA LEU A 782 -16.44 21.04 62.85
C LEU A 782 -16.49 20.34 61.47
N HIS A 783 -16.66 19.00 61.55
CA HIS A 783 -17.18 18.01 60.61
C HIS A 783 -16.53 17.70 59.23
N ARG A 784 -15.91 16.50 59.22
CA ARG A 784 -15.82 15.42 58.20
C ARG A 784 -15.76 15.78 56.70
N SER A 785 -14.72 15.20 56.08
CA SER A 785 -14.52 14.81 54.67
C SER A 785 -13.84 15.80 53.71
N GLY A 786 -12.49 15.69 53.70
CA GLY A 786 -11.57 15.71 52.56
C GLY A 786 -11.88 16.49 51.28
N PHE A 787 -11.09 17.54 51.05
CA PHE A 787 -10.83 18.13 49.74
C PHE A 787 -9.93 17.22 48.87
N PRO A 788 -10.09 17.24 47.53
CA PRO A 788 -9.32 16.43 46.59
C PRO A 788 -8.04 17.14 46.11
N GLN A 789 -6.98 16.36 45.91
CA GLN A 789 -5.81 16.76 45.12
C GLN A 789 -6.11 16.53 43.63
N VAL A 790 -5.82 17.55 42.84
CA VAL A 790 -6.12 17.68 41.41
C VAL A 790 -5.16 16.82 40.58
N SER A 791 -5.71 15.85 39.83
CA SER A 791 -5.06 15.25 38.67
C SER A 791 -5.72 15.80 37.41
N ILE A 792 -4.92 16.40 36.51
CA ILE A 792 -5.41 16.84 35.20
C ILE A 792 -5.56 15.58 34.33
N THR A 793 -6.78 15.06 34.26
CA THR A 793 -7.24 14.07 33.28
C THR A 793 -8.29 14.79 32.40
N PRO A 794 -8.43 14.50 31.09
CA PRO A 794 -9.45 15.15 30.27
C PRO A 794 -10.83 14.88 30.87
N VAL A 795 -11.51 15.92 31.34
CA VAL A 795 -12.82 15.81 31.99
C VAL A 795 -13.89 15.67 30.92
N VAL A 796 -14.12 14.44 30.45
CA VAL A 796 -15.47 14.07 30.01
C VAL A 796 -16.36 14.16 31.24
N SER A 797 -17.38 15.03 31.23
CA SER A 797 -18.18 15.30 32.42
C SER A 797 -18.73 14.00 33.00
N LYS A 798 -18.66 13.85 34.33
CA LYS A 798 -19.17 12.65 35.03
C LYS A 798 -20.63 12.38 34.69
N LYS A 799 -21.38 13.44 34.35
CA LYS A 799 -22.76 13.41 33.89
C LYS A 799 -22.91 12.79 32.49
N LEU A 800 -21.99 13.09 31.57
CA LEU A 800 -21.97 12.48 30.23
C LEU A 800 -21.55 11.00 30.28
N ARG A 801 -20.57 10.65 31.13
CA ARG A 801 -20.22 9.24 31.41
C ARG A 801 -21.35 8.46 32.04
N LEU A 802 -22.12 9.10 32.93
CA LEU A 802 -23.31 8.50 33.51
C LEU A 802 -24.41 8.36 32.44
N LEU A 803 -24.67 9.39 31.62
CA LEU A 803 -25.65 9.33 30.53
C LEU A 803 -25.33 8.28 29.46
N ILE A 804 -24.06 8.17 29.05
CA ILE A 804 -23.60 7.13 28.13
C ILE A 804 -23.67 5.76 28.82
N GLY A 805 -23.23 5.66 30.08
CA GLY A 805 -23.28 4.41 30.84
C GLY A 805 -24.71 3.95 31.20
N THR A 806 -25.66 4.88 31.29
CA THR A 806 -27.09 4.62 31.50
C THR A 806 -27.74 4.26 30.16
N ALA A 807 -27.44 4.99 29.07
CA ALA A 807 -27.93 4.66 27.74
C ALA A 807 -27.42 3.28 27.24
N VAL A 808 -26.13 2.97 27.43
CA VAL A 808 -25.54 1.69 27.03
C VAL A 808 -26.13 0.51 27.83
N ARG A 809 -26.49 0.75 29.10
CA ARG A 809 -27.06 -0.26 30.00
C ARG A 809 -28.57 -0.45 29.80
N ASP A 810 -29.32 0.63 29.65
CA ASP A 810 -30.78 0.61 29.45
C ASP A 810 -31.15 0.05 28.07
N PHE A 811 -30.27 0.17 27.07
CA PHE A 811 -30.46 -0.41 25.73
C PHE A 811 -29.69 -1.72 25.48
N GLN A 812 -29.01 -2.30 26.49
CA GLN A 812 -28.24 -3.55 26.40
C GLN A 812 -27.29 -3.64 25.18
N MET A 813 -26.68 -2.53 24.76
CA MET A 813 -25.98 -2.49 23.46
C MET A 813 -24.56 -3.10 23.47
N ILE A 814 -23.93 -3.28 24.65
CA ILE A 814 -22.56 -3.79 24.78
C ILE A 814 -22.39 -4.50 26.14
N GLY A 815 -21.81 -5.71 26.15
CA GLY A 815 -21.55 -6.54 27.32
C GLY A 815 -20.09 -6.55 27.80
N GLU A 816 -19.85 -7.26 28.90
CA GLU A 816 -18.50 -7.43 29.45
C GLU A 816 -17.68 -8.37 28.55
N GLY A 817 -16.58 -7.85 28.00
CA GLY A 817 -15.74 -8.58 27.03
C GLY A 817 -15.85 -8.07 25.60
N ASP A 818 -16.82 -7.22 25.30
CA ASP A 818 -16.94 -6.60 23.98
C ASP A 818 -15.90 -5.49 23.81
N LYS A 819 -15.24 -5.50 22.64
CA LYS A 819 -14.39 -4.40 22.18
C LYS A 819 -15.07 -3.74 20.99
N ILE A 820 -15.18 -2.42 21.05
CA ILE A 820 -15.56 -1.61 19.89
C ILE A 820 -14.32 -1.58 18.98
N LEU A 821 -14.43 -2.19 17.79
CA LEU A 821 -13.41 -2.15 16.74
C LEU A 821 -13.41 -0.80 16.03
#